data_AF-A0A3D4NBC2-F1
#
_entry.id   AF-A0A3D4NBC2-F1
#
_cell.length_a   1.000
_cell.length_b   1.000
_cell.length_c   1.000
_cell.angle_alpha   90.00
_cell.angle_beta   90.00
_cell.angle_gamma   90.00
#
_symmetry.space_group_name_H-M   'P 1'
#
loop_
_entity.id
_entity.type
_entity.pdbx_description
1 polymer ?
#
loop_
_entity_poly.entity_id
_entity_poly.type
_entity_poly.pdbx_seq_one_letter_code
_entity_poly.pdbx_strand_id
1 'polypeptide(L)'
;IFSDNEMNGGFGEDLLIGGAFSDNTMHGNNGDDLLIGGAFSSNDMYGDDGEDLLIGSFGGDTMSGGNDNDLLIGGAGNDTMSGDSGNDALFGGFGADNMNGGEGNDFLAGGFGDDNMSGGAGDDWMFGQGGNDTMYGDEGNDQMFGGAGDDNATMYGGIGDDNMSGGAGDDVMYGNDGNDTMTGDAGDDIVNGDAGDDTITTSENQDTIDAGLGDDHIIITGNNGDGVGQETYATGGLGVNYFAFMAGAYGDLMLESQGEDTLDFSSYDHGVVIDMSSTDRQEVATWDEVDTVDPTITVTKSLWVTLKGFFTNLIGSNEDDVLRGNDLENTIEGRDGDDQIGGGAGVDNIFGGDQSDALNSYDPTDGMDTDLDAVAVPGGVNHEDNWHSIELPVALPVPPSPTPAALLVPVTGGGGNLTIPVTGGGKGLVAGDGHTCVLVGNQVVCWGSNTSGQTGQDMAIAQTAPSFVEGLDGIVALSAGSNHTCALDIDGNVWCWGENTAGQLGTGTTENSSLPTIVTGLPDKAQLVTGGDNFTCALLMNQEVWCWGENTLGELNDGTFTNQSAPVKSMLSNLIYQMSAGQNSILVGSLGYAESWANAKATQITGTGTTISISANKWSDGGCAVSESTDTFGVGVVKCWGSDMVPHEISNSQSALMVSTGLAHSCEINVDGSVSCWGANAEGELGNNSTIDSSTPVLVGGISQATDLVAGMKHTCVVVGLDSAVMCWGDNSLGQLGGFTGAHSTSPVSIILPAK
;
A
#
# COMPACT_ATOMS: atom_id res chain seq x y z
N ILE A 1 -31.59 -18.33 -5.29
CA ILE A 1 -31.73 -17.75 -6.65
C ILE A 1 -32.90 -16.76 -6.71
N PHE A 2 -34.07 -17.02 -6.11
CA PHE A 2 -35.15 -16.01 -6.05
C PHE A 2 -35.95 -16.01 -4.74
N SER A 3 -35.42 -16.64 -3.70
CA SER A 3 -36.06 -16.72 -2.40
C SER A 3 -35.01 -16.52 -1.34
N ASP A 4 -35.34 -15.73 -0.34
CA ASP A 4 -34.53 -15.55 0.85
C ASP A 4 -34.35 -16.92 1.52
N ASN A 5 -33.11 -17.26 1.87
CA ASN A 5 -32.78 -18.57 2.44
C ASN A 5 -32.18 -18.39 3.83
N GLU A 6 -32.55 -19.28 4.73
CA GLU A 6 -31.95 -19.42 6.05
C GLU A 6 -31.13 -20.71 6.06
N MET A 7 -29.83 -20.60 6.31
CA MET A 7 -28.85 -21.68 6.26
C MET A 7 -28.13 -21.80 7.61
N ASN A 8 -27.89 -23.02 8.06
CA ASN A 8 -27.21 -23.31 9.33
C ASN A 8 -26.22 -24.46 9.11
N GLY A 9 -24.94 -24.27 9.45
CA GLY A 9 -23.85 -25.26 9.37
C GLY A 9 -24.01 -26.32 10.45
N GLY A 10 -23.93 -25.92 11.72
CA GLY A 10 -24.28 -26.75 12.85
C GLY A 10 -23.09 -27.12 13.72
N PHE A 11 -22.36 -28.20 13.41
CA PHE A 11 -21.18 -28.61 14.20
C PHE A 11 -20.11 -29.16 13.26
N GLY A 12 -18.88 -28.68 13.44
CA GLY A 12 -17.74 -28.95 12.59
C GLY A 12 -17.67 -27.95 11.43
N GLU A 13 -16.60 -28.04 10.64
CA GLU A 13 -16.34 -27.17 9.49
C GLU A 13 -17.40 -27.36 8.38
N ASP A 14 -18.08 -26.28 8.02
CA ASP A 14 -19.20 -26.23 7.07
C ASP A 14 -18.97 -25.19 5.96
N LEU A 15 -19.58 -25.45 4.80
CA LEU A 15 -19.58 -24.52 3.65
C LEU A 15 -21.01 -24.10 3.33
N LEU A 16 -21.31 -22.82 3.50
CA LEU A 16 -22.60 -22.20 3.22
C LEU A 16 -22.46 -21.28 2.00
N ILE A 17 -23.33 -21.46 1.00
CA ILE A 17 -23.31 -20.67 -0.22
C ILE A 17 -24.69 -20.09 -0.49
N GLY A 18 -24.79 -18.76 -0.43
CA GLY A 18 -25.96 -17.95 -0.74
C GLY A 18 -26.35 -18.03 -2.20
N GLY A 19 -27.65 -17.89 -2.47
CA GLY A 19 -28.17 -17.84 -3.83
C GLY A 19 -28.18 -16.41 -4.36
N ALA A 20 -27.76 -16.20 -5.62
CA ALA A 20 -27.81 -14.88 -6.26
C ALA A 20 -29.22 -14.23 -6.24
N PHE A 21 -29.26 -12.90 -6.16
CA PHE A 21 -30.46 -12.03 -6.19
C PHE A 21 -31.50 -12.27 -5.07
N SER A 22 -31.09 -12.88 -3.96
CA SER A 22 -31.96 -13.11 -2.80
C SER A 22 -31.16 -12.94 -1.52
N ASP A 23 -31.72 -12.22 -0.56
CA ASP A 23 -31.09 -11.94 0.72
C ASP A 23 -31.02 -13.24 1.54
N ASN A 24 -29.83 -13.64 2.00
CA ASN A 24 -29.65 -14.91 2.70
C ASN A 24 -29.22 -14.65 4.14
N THR A 25 -29.73 -15.46 5.08
CA THR A 25 -29.24 -15.51 6.46
C THR A 25 -28.46 -16.81 6.64
N MET A 26 -27.21 -16.71 7.06
CA MET A 26 -26.25 -17.83 7.18
C MET A 26 -25.66 -17.85 8.59
N HIS A 27 -25.67 -19.03 9.23
CA HIS A 27 -25.04 -19.28 10.52
C HIS A 27 -24.06 -20.45 10.41
N GLY A 28 -22.77 -20.23 10.68
CA GLY A 28 -21.76 -21.27 10.79
C GLY A 28 -22.04 -22.18 11.99
N ASN A 29 -22.19 -21.56 13.16
CA ASN A 29 -22.40 -22.14 14.50
C ASN A 29 -21.11 -22.57 15.20
N ASN A 30 -20.53 -23.73 14.86
CA ASN A 30 -19.45 -24.30 15.65
C ASN A 30 -18.46 -24.99 14.73
N GLY A 31 -17.20 -24.55 14.73
CA GLY A 31 -16.15 -25.05 13.86
C GLY A 31 -15.77 -24.01 12.82
N ASP A 32 -14.63 -24.21 12.16
CA ASP A 32 -14.07 -23.27 11.19
C ASP A 32 -14.87 -23.34 9.88
N ASP A 33 -15.71 -22.34 9.62
CA ASP A 33 -16.73 -22.33 8.59
C ASP A 33 -16.41 -21.36 7.44
N LEU A 34 -16.92 -21.67 6.25
CA LEU A 34 -16.85 -20.80 5.08
C LEU A 34 -18.25 -20.39 4.63
N LEU A 35 -18.55 -19.11 4.79
CA LEU A 35 -19.81 -18.48 4.41
C LEU A 35 -19.59 -17.58 3.19
N ILE A 36 -20.28 -17.88 2.09
CA ILE A 36 -20.21 -17.10 0.85
C ILE A 36 -21.59 -16.54 0.52
N GLY A 37 -21.70 -15.22 0.50
CA GLY A 37 -22.87 -14.46 0.07
C GLY A 37 -23.29 -14.75 -1.37
N GLY A 38 -24.57 -14.51 -1.65
CA GLY A 38 -25.09 -14.58 -3.01
C GLY A 38 -24.73 -13.32 -3.80
N ALA A 39 -24.44 -13.46 -5.10
CA ALA A 39 -24.19 -12.28 -5.96
C ALA A 39 -25.43 -11.36 -6.05
N PHE A 40 -25.20 -10.06 -5.87
CA PHE A 40 -26.18 -8.97 -6.00
C PHE A 40 -27.35 -9.08 -4.98
N SER A 41 -27.04 -9.32 -3.71
CA SER A 41 -28.02 -9.45 -2.61
C SER A 41 -27.40 -9.02 -1.29
N SER A 42 -28.24 -8.56 -0.36
CA SER A 42 -27.81 -8.22 1.00
C SER A 42 -27.94 -9.45 1.89
N ASN A 43 -26.84 -9.95 2.42
CA ASN A 43 -26.80 -11.18 3.21
C ASN A 43 -26.52 -10.86 4.69
N ASP A 44 -27.14 -11.63 5.59
CA ASP A 44 -26.78 -11.68 7.01
C ASP A 44 -25.92 -12.93 7.23
N MET A 45 -24.70 -12.77 7.71
CA MET A 45 -23.72 -13.86 7.90
C MET A 45 -23.16 -13.83 9.31
N TYR A 46 -23.14 -15.00 9.95
CA TYR A 46 -22.67 -15.20 11.32
C TYR A 46 -21.75 -16.41 11.34
N GLY A 47 -20.49 -16.23 11.72
CA GLY A 47 -19.54 -17.33 11.94
C GLY A 47 -19.89 -18.14 13.19
N ASP A 48 -20.09 -17.42 14.30
CA ASP A 48 -20.35 -17.91 15.66
C ASP A 48 -19.09 -18.43 16.39
N ASP A 49 -18.89 -19.72 16.65
CA ASP A 49 -17.66 -20.23 17.30
C ASP A 49 -16.74 -20.89 16.26
N GLY A 50 -15.50 -20.44 16.07
CA GLY A 50 -14.55 -21.06 15.13
C GLY A 50 -13.67 -20.02 14.45
N GLU A 51 -12.60 -20.43 13.76
CA GLU A 51 -11.87 -19.49 12.87
C GLU A 51 -12.57 -19.47 11.49
N ASP A 52 -13.44 -18.49 11.27
CA ASP A 52 -14.38 -18.45 10.15
C ASP A 52 -13.94 -17.53 9.00
N LEU A 53 -14.42 -17.83 7.78
CA LEU A 53 -14.27 -16.99 6.60
C LEU A 53 -15.64 -16.58 6.03
N LEU A 54 -15.94 -15.29 6.10
CA LEU A 54 -17.17 -14.69 5.60
C LEU A 54 -16.88 -13.82 4.36
N ILE A 55 -17.60 -14.06 3.26
CA ILE A 55 -17.42 -13.33 1.99
C ILE A 55 -18.78 -12.79 1.50
N GLY A 56 -19.04 -11.48 1.61
CA GLY A 56 -20.30 -10.84 1.21
C GLY A 56 -20.53 -10.79 -0.30
N SER A 57 -19.44 -10.53 -1.05
CA SER A 57 -19.42 -10.39 -2.52
C SER A 57 -20.02 -9.07 -3.03
N PHE A 58 -21.33 -9.00 -3.27
CA PHE A 58 -21.99 -7.82 -3.84
C PHE A 58 -23.33 -7.61 -3.14
N GLY A 59 -23.57 -6.41 -2.63
CA GLY A 59 -24.74 -6.07 -1.83
C GLY A 59 -24.29 -5.27 -0.62
N GLY A 60 -25.24 -4.77 0.17
CA GLY A 60 -24.89 -4.30 1.52
C GLY A 60 -25.09 -5.46 2.47
N ASP A 61 -24.02 -6.10 2.88
CA ASP A 61 -24.00 -7.31 3.69
C ASP A 61 -23.85 -6.96 5.19
N THR A 62 -24.35 -7.83 6.06
CA THR A 62 -24.16 -7.76 7.52
C THR A 62 -23.44 -9.00 7.96
N MET A 63 -22.28 -8.84 8.59
CA MET A 63 -21.35 -9.92 8.92
C MET A 63 -20.92 -9.83 10.38
N SER A 64 -20.80 -10.99 11.04
CA SER A 64 -20.26 -11.13 12.40
C SER A 64 -19.41 -12.39 12.44
N GLY A 65 -18.15 -12.25 12.86
CA GLY A 65 -17.19 -13.34 13.03
C GLY A 65 -17.62 -14.21 14.21
N GLY A 66 -17.54 -13.66 15.41
CA GLY A 66 -18.03 -14.29 16.62
C GLY A 66 -16.92 -14.51 17.63
N ASN A 67 -16.60 -15.76 17.97
CA ASN A 67 -15.48 -16.10 18.84
C ASN A 67 -14.37 -16.75 18.02
N ASP A 68 -13.12 -16.49 18.42
CA ASP A 68 -11.89 -16.93 17.76
C ASP A 68 -11.53 -16.02 16.57
N ASN A 69 -10.46 -16.32 15.81
CA ASN A 69 -9.89 -15.36 14.85
C ASN A 69 -10.54 -15.50 13.46
N ASP A 70 -11.27 -14.49 13.03
CA ASP A 70 -12.10 -14.53 11.84
C ASP A 70 -11.58 -13.66 10.69
N LEU A 71 -11.97 -14.00 9.45
CA LEU A 71 -11.73 -13.21 8.25
C LEU A 71 -13.04 -12.81 7.58
N LEU A 72 -13.34 -11.51 7.58
CA LEU A 72 -14.55 -10.93 7.00
C LEU A 72 -14.18 -10.09 5.77
N ILE A 73 -14.84 -10.36 4.65
CA ILE A 73 -14.66 -9.64 3.38
C ILE A 73 -16.03 -9.18 2.88
N GLY A 74 -16.31 -7.87 2.97
CA GLY A 74 -17.59 -7.27 2.55
C GLY A 74 -17.77 -7.38 1.03
N GLY A 75 -16.84 -6.78 0.30
CA GLY A 75 -16.81 -6.86 -1.15
C GLY A 75 -17.28 -5.55 -1.78
N ALA A 76 -18.48 -5.51 -2.35
CA ALA A 76 -19.00 -4.30 -2.99
C ALA A 76 -20.41 -3.98 -2.53
N GLY A 77 -20.61 -2.76 -2.07
CA GLY A 77 -21.82 -2.24 -1.45
C GLY A 77 -21.49 -1.72 -0.06
N ASN A 78 -22.49 -1.25 0.68
CA ASN A 78 -22.25 -0.67 2.00
C ASN A 78 -22.46 -1.75 3.05
N ASP A 79 -21.37 -2.27 3.58
CA ASP A 79 -21.33 -3.44 4.44
C ASP A 79 -21.29 -3.05 5.93
N THR A 80 -21.75 -3.96 6.78
CA THR A 80 -21.66 -3.83 8.24
C THR A 80 -20.98 -5.07 8.79
N MET A 81 -19.85 -4.91 9.47
CA MET A 81 -18.97 -6.00 9.88
C MET A 81 -18.59 -5.89 11.36
N SER A 82 -18.54 -7.02 12.05
CA SER A 82 -18.09 -7.16 13.44
C SER A 82 -17.15 -8.37 13.54
N GLY A 83 -15.92 -8.20 14.02
CA GLY A 83 -15.05 -9.34 14.35
C GLY A 83 -15.53 -10.06 15.62
N ASP A 84 -15.96 -9.26 16.61
CA ASP A 84 -16.46 -9.66 17.92
C ASP A 84 -15.37 -10.04 18.93
N SER A 85 -14.90 -11.29 19.01
CA SER A 85 -13.88 -11.70 20.00
C SER A 85 -12.82 -12.58 19.36
N GLY A 86 -11.60 -12.10 19.25
CA GLY A 86 -10.57 -12.75 18.47
C GLY A 86 -9.60 -11.72 17.91
N ASN A 87 -8.54 -12.17 17.26
CA ASN A 87 -7.71 -11.28 16.45
C ASN A 87 -8.21 -11.38 15.01
N ASP A 88 -9.11 -10.50 14.64
CA ASP A 88 -9.92 -10.58 13.43
C ASP A 88 -9.32 -9.76 12.29
N ALA A 89 -9.69 -10.10 11.05
CA ALA A 89 -9.30 -9.36 9.87
C ALA A 89 -10.54 -8.97 9.06
N LEU A 90 -10.82 -7.67 8.96
CA LEU A 90 -11.99 -7.10 8.32
C LEU A 90 -11.59 -6.27 7.09
N PHE A 91 -12.20 -6.57 5.96
CA PHE A 91 -11.99 -5.87 4.69
C PHE A 91 -13.34 -5.39 4.13
N GLY A 92 -13.59 -4.07 4.16
CA GLY A 92 -14.84 -3.48 3.68
C GLY A 92 -14.98 -3.66 2.17
N GLY A 93 -14.01 -3.11 1.43
CA GLY A 93 -13.93 -3.27 -0.01
C GLY A 93 -14.38 -2.00 -0.71
N PHE A 94 -15.51 -2.04 -1.43
CA PHE A 94 -16.06 -0.87 -2.12
C PHE A 94 -17.40 -0.49 -1.52
N GLY A 95 -17.57 0.75 -1.08
CA GLY A 95 -18.79 1.26 -0.50
C GLY A 95 -18.50 2.04 0.76
N ALA A 96 -19.53 2.60 1.38
CA ALA A 96 -19.36 3.22 2.70
C ALA A 96 -19.68 2.16 3.75
N ASP A 97 -18.63 1.60 4.33
CA ASP A 97 -18.67 0.43 5.20
C ASP A 97 -18.65 0.82 6.68
N ASN A 98 -19.20 -0.04 7.53
CA ASN A 98 -19.19 0.12 8.98
C ASN A 98 -18.55 -1.11 9.62
N MET A 99 -17.39 -0.93 10.23
CA MET A 99 -16.53 -2.01 10.70
C MET A 99 -16.22 -1.86 12.20
N ASN A 100 -16.22 -2.97 12.91
CA ASN A 100 -15.85 -3.05 14.32
C ASN A 100 -14.98 -4.30 14.53
N GLY A 101 -13.75 -4.16 15.00
CA GLY A 101 -12.86 -5.28 15.32
C GLY A 101 -13.42 -6.08 16.48
N GLY A 102 -13.47 -5.47 17.67
CA GLY A 102 -14.08 -6.08 18.85
C GLY A 102 -13.07 -6.26 19.99
N GLU A 103 -13.01 -7.43 20.62
CA GLU A 103 -11.98 -7.77 21.60
C GLU A 103 -10.84 -8.53 20.90
N GLY A 104 -9.61 -8.03 20.96
CA GLY A 104 -8.40 -8.66 20.44
C GLY A 104 -7.58 -7.68 19.62
N ASN A 105 -6.52 -8.17 18.98
CA ASN A 105 -5.66 -7.34 18.14
C ASN A 105 -6.06 -7.54 16.67
N ASP A 106 -6.80 -6.59 16.13
CA ASP A 106 -7.53 -6.70 14.89
C ASP A 106 -6.83 -5.97 13.73
N PHE A 107 -7.21 -6.36 12.51
CA PHE A 107 -6.80 -5.71 11.27
C PHE A 107 -8.04 -5.23 10.51
N LEU A 108 -8.18 -3.92 10.33
CA LEU A 108 -9.29 -3.31 9.62
C LEU A 108 -8.80 -2.54 8.39
N ALA A 109 -9.44 -2.79 7.25
CA ALA A 109 -9.19 -2.10 6.01
C ALA A 109 -10.51 -1.67 5.36
N GLY A 110 -10.81 -0.36 5.37
CA GLY A 110 -12.04 0.21 4.83
C GLY A 110 -12.14 -0.03 3.33
N GLY A 111 -11.13 0.45 2.59
CA GLY A 111 -11.06 0.26 1.16
C GLY A 111 -11.48 1.54 0.45
N PHE A 112 -12.50 1.50 -0.39
CA PHE A 112 -12.96 2.66 -1.14
C PHE A 112 -14.36 3.08 -0.72
N GLY A 113 -14.48 4.29 -0.22
CA GLY A 113 -15.71 4.93 0.20
C GLY A 113 -15.50 5.69 1.50
N ASP A 114 -16.56 6.29 2.03
CA ASP A 114 -16.45 6.98 3.32
C ASP A 114 -16.76 5.95 4.42
N ASP A 115 -15.73 5.34 5.00
CA ASP A 115 -15.84 4.21 5.92
C ASP A 115 -15.89 4.66 7.39
N ASN A 116 -16.55 3.87 8.24
CA ASN A 116 -16.58 4.06 9.69
C ASN A 116 -16.01 2.83 10.37
N MET A 117 -14.93 3.00 11.12
CA MET A 117 -14.14 1.90 11.68
C MET A 117 -13.88 2.08 13.17
N SER A 118 -13.95 1.00 13.94
CA SER A 118 -13.57 0.94 15.35
C SER A 118 -12.71 -0.32 15.55
N GLY A 119 -11.50 -0.15 16.10
CA GLY A 119 -10.60 -1.26 16.46
C GLY A 119 -11.19 -2.06 17.61
N GLY A 120 -11.41 -1.39 18.73
CA GLY A 120 -12.11 -1.96 19.88
C GLY A 120 -11.18 -2.09 21.07
N ALA A 121 -10.86 -3.31 21.49
CA ALA A 121 -10.00 -3.54 22.63
C ALA A 121 -8.83 -4.46 22.28
N GLY A 122 -7.62 -3.93 22.23
CA GLY A 122 -6.38 -4.61 21.88
C GLY A 122 -5.54 -3.71 20.99
N ASP A 123 -4.36 -4.18 20.56
CA ASP A 123 -3.49 -3.36 19.71
C ASP A 123 -3.85 -3.57 18.24
N ASP A 124 -4.55 -2.62 17.62
CA ASP A 124 -5.22 -2.74 16.33
C ASP A 124 -4.48 -2.08 15.17
N TRP A 125 -4.75 -2.54 13.95
CA TRP A 125 -4.20 -2.01 12.70
C TRP A 125 -5.33 -1.56 11.78
N MET A 126 -5.42 -0.26 11.49
CA MET A 126 -6.53 0.34 10.75
C MET A 126 -6.04 1.12 9.52
N PHE A 127 -6.69 0.89 8.38
CA PHE A 127 -6.41 1.58 7.11
C PHE A 127 -7.71 2.09 6.48
N GLY A 128 -7.89 3.40 6.40
CA GLY A 128 -8.98 4.04 5.65
C GLY A 128 -8.89 3.77 4.15
N GLN A 129 -7.72 4.06 3.60
CA GLN A 129 -7.35 3.95 2.20
C GLN A 129 -7.94 5.06 1.33
N GLY A 130 -9.20 4.99 0.90
CA GLY A 130 -9.72 5.93 -0.09
C GLY A 130 -11.13 6.40 0.21
N GLY A 131 -11.25 7.66 0.64
CA GLY A 131 -12.52 8.31 0.95
C GLY A 131 -12.41 9.01 2.30
N ASN A 132 -13.48 9.66 2.77
CA ASN A 132 -13.43 10.40 4.03
C ASN A 132 -13.77 9.46 5.18
N ASP A 133 -12.74 8.82 5.71
CA ASP A 133 -12.90 7.77 6.71
C ASP A 133 -12.99 8.32 8.13
N THR A 134 -13.79 7.67 8.97
CA THR A 134 -13.82 7.89 10.42
C THR A 134 -13.25 6.66 11.10
N MET A 135 -12.21 6.82 11.91
CA MET A 135 -11.53 5.74 12.61
C MET A 135 -11.43 5.99 14.12
N TYR A 136 -11.66 4.95 14.90
CA TYR A 136 -11.51 4.90 16.35
C TYR A 136 -10.58 3.72 16.72
N GLY A 137 -9.42 3.98 17.33
CA GLY A 137 -8.55 2.92 17.88
C GLY A 137 -9.19 2.24 19.10
N ASP A 138 -9.74 3.07 19.98
CA ASP A 138 -10.42 2.68 21.23
C ASP A 138 -9.45 2.29 22.37
N GLU A 139 -9.39 1.04 22.85
CA GLU A 139 -8.48 0.63 23.94
C GLU A 139 -7.28 -0.17 23.39
N GLY A 140 -6.05 0.32 23.51
CA GLY A 140 -4.85 -0.39 23.08
C GLY A 140 -3.81 0.53 22.47
N ASN A 141 -2.70 -0.02 21.99
CA ASN A 141 -1.69 0.76 21.28
C ASN A 141 -1.85 0.57 19.78
N ASP A 142 -2.58 1.48 19.14
CA ASP A 142 -3.11 1.28 17.79
C ASP A 142 -2.20 1.84 16.69
N GLN A 143 -2.39 1.32 15.47
CA GLN A 143 -1.72 1.77 14.26
C GLN A 143 -2.78 2.17 13.24
N MET A 144 -2.90 3.47 12.95
CA MET A 144 -3.98 3.99 12.11
C MET A 144 -3.43 4.81 10.94
N PHE A 145 -3.97 4.59 9.75
CA PHE A 145 -3.56 5.26 8.52
C PHE A 145 -4.79 5.73 7.73
N GLY A 146 -4.94 7.04 7.52
CA GLY A 146 -6.02 7.65 6.73
C GLY A 146 -6.01 7.14 5.30
N GLY A 147 -4.89 7.28 4.59
CA GLY A 147 -4.72 6.65 3.29
C GLY A 147 -4.08 7.58 2.26
N ALA A 148 -4.48 7.41 1.00
CA ALA A 148 -3.95 8.19 -0.11
C ALA A 148 -5.07 8.78 -0.96
N GLY A 149 -5.16 10.11 -1.02
CA GLY A 149 -6.18 10.82 -1.77
C GLY A 149 -6.13 12.32 -1.50
N ASP A 150 -7.18 13.05 -1.87
CA ASP A 150 -7.48 14.36 -1.28
C ASP A 150 -8.70 14.11 -0.36
N ASP A 151 -8.50 13.36 0.71
CA ASP A 151 -9.53 12.94 1.67
C ASP A 151 -9.44 13.75 2.98
N ASN A 152 -10.49 13.66 3.80
CA ASN A 152 -10.56 14.32 5.08
C ASN A 152 -10.84 13.27 6.15
N ALA A 153 -9.82 12.50 6.51
CA ALA A 153 -9.95 11.46 7.53
C ALA A 153 -10.20 12.09 8.91
N THR A 154 -11.01 11.44 9.73
CA THR A 154 -11.19 11.79 11.14
C THR A 154 -10.78 10.62 12.01
N MET A 155 -9.75 10.80 12.84
CA MET A 155 -9.09 9.73 13.59
C MET A 155 -9.09 10.05 15.08
N TYR A 156 -9.35 9.02 15.89
CA TYR A 156 -9.30 9.06 17.34
C TYR A 156 -8.46 7.86 17.81
N GLY A 157 -7.32 8.11 18.47
CA GLY A 157 -6.46 7.06 19.04
C GLY A 157 -7.21 6.32 20.16
N GLY A 158 -7.42 7.00 21.28
CA GLY A 158 -8.27 6.48 22.36
C GLY A 158 -7.50 6.35 23.66
N ILE A 159 -7.36 5.14 24.19
CA ILE A 159 -6.57 4.84 25.38
C ILE A 159 -5.39 3.97 24.98
N GLY A 160 -4.18 4.50 25.10
CA GLY A 160 -2.92 3.77 24.87
C GLY A 160 -1.94 4.62 24.09
N ASP A 161 -0.76 4.07 23.80
CA ASP A 161 0.26 4.81 23.04
C ASP A 161 0.06 4.53 21.54
N ASP A 162 -0.62 5.44 20.83
CA ASP A 162 -1.09 5.22 19.47
C ASP A 162 -0.13 5.78 18.40
N ASN A 163 -0.23 5.26 17.17
CA ASN A 163 0.51 5.77 16.02
C ASN A 163 -0.43 6.05 14.85
N MET A 164 -0.55 7.32 14.47
CA MET A 164 -1.50 7.80 13.48
C MET A 164 -0.79 8.55 12.34
N SER A 165 -1.26 8.33 11.12
CA SER A 165 -0.87 9.11 9.93
C SER A 165 -2.13 9.45 9.12
N GLY A 166 -2.38 10.74 8.91
CA GLY A 166 -3.50 11.24 8.13
C GLY A 166 -3.37 10.88 6.65
N GLY A 167 -2.21 11.19 6.07
CA GLY A 167 -1.86 10.81 4.71
C GLY A 167 -1.96 11.99 3.75
N ALA A 168 -2.98 12.04 2.90
CA ALA A 168 -3.12 13.13 1.95
C ALA A 168 -4.53 13.72 1.99
N GLY A 169 -4.62 15.05 2.00
CA GLY A 169 -5.86 15.78 2.21
C GLY A 169 -5.94 16.39 3.62
N ASP A 170 -7.03 17.08 3.93
CA ASP A 170 -7.13 17.90 5.14
C ASP A 170 -7.71 17.06 6.29
N ASP A 171 -6.82 16.48 7.11
CA ASP A 171 -7.17 15.46 8.11
C ASP A 171 -7.44 16.03 9.51
N VAL A 172 -8.18 15.28 10.33
CA VAL A 172 -8.45 15.61 11.73
C VAL A 172 -8.05 14.44 12.62
N MET A 173 -7.08 14.64 13.52
CA MET A 173 -6.56 13.61 14.42
C MET A 173 -6.66 14.03 15.89
N TYR A 174 -7.03 13.08 16.75
CA TYR A 174 -7.05 13.20 18.20
C TYR A 174 -6.30 12.01 18.83
N GLY A 175 -5.21 12.26 19.57
CA GLY A 175 -4.47 11.26 20.34
C GLY A 175 -5.30 10.66 21.46
N ASN A 176 -5.91 11.52 22.27
CA ASN A 176 -6.64 11.18 23.49
C ASN A 176 -5.72 10.82 24.67
N ASP A 177 -5.89 9.68 25.33
CA ASP A 177 -5.13 9.32 26.53
C ASP A 177 -3.93 8.42 26.16
N GLY A 178 -2.70 8.88 26.35
CA GLY A 178 -1.48 8.08 26.14
C GLY A 178 -0.39 8.88 25.45
N ASN A 179 0.78 8.27 25.21
CA ASN A 179 1.88 8.97 24.53
C ASN A 179 1.84 8.68 23.04
N ASP A 180 1.22 9.57 22.27
CA ASP A 180 0.85 9.29 20.90
C ASP A 180 1.89 9.78 19.89
N THR A 181 1.99 9.09 18.76
CA THR A 181 2.77 9.52 17.60
C THR A 181 1.84 9.87 16.46
N MET A 182 1.78 11.12 16.04
CA MET A 182 0.87 11.61 15.01
C MET A 182 1.63 12.24 13.85
N THR A 183 1.21 11.92 12.63
CA THR A 183 1.74 12.55 11.41
C THR A 183 0.61 13.10 10.54
N GLY A 184 0.57 14.42 10.32
CA GLY A 184 -0.40 15.06 9.42
C GLY A 184 -0.19 14.73 7.95
N ASP A 185 1.08 14.62 7.55
CA ASP A 185 1.48 14.44 6.15
C ASP A 185 1.06 15.64 5.26
N ALA A 186 0.31 15.44 4.17
CA ALA A 186 0.01 16.50 3.18
C ALA A 186 -1.45 16.94 3.23
N GLY A 187 -1.72 18.25 3.15
CA GLY A 187 -3.04 18.85 3.37
C GLY A 187 -3.01 19.81 4.57
N ASP A 188 -4.07 20.61 4.75
CA ASP A 188 -4.21 21.54 5.89
C ASP A 188 -4.82 20.76 7.08
N ASP A 189 -3.97 20.25 7.99
CA ASP A 189 -4.38 19.26 9.00
C ASP A 189 -4.81 19.88 10.35
N ILE A 190 -5.64 19.18 11.12
CA ILE A 190 -5.94 19.48 12.52
C ILE A 190 -5.45 18.31 13.39
N VAL A 191 -4.46 18.55 14.25
CA VAL A 191 -3.85 17.52 15.10
C VAL A 191 -3.96 17.92 16.57
N ASN A 192 -4.59 17.08 17.39
CA ASN A 192 -4.67 17.28 18.84
C ASN A 192 -4.08 16.07 19.59
N GLY A 193 -3.08 16.29 20.45
CA GLY A 193 -2.49 15.24 21.30
C GLY A 193 -3.32 14.88 22.53
N ASP A 194 -4.10 15.82 23.05
CA ASP A 194 -4.89 15.67 24.28
C ASP A 194 -4.05 15.37 25.54
N ALA A 195 -3.81 14.12 25.95
CA ALA A 195 -3.19 13.82 27.25
C ALA A 195 -2.11 12.74 27.19
N GLY A 196 -0.87 13.14 27.38
CA GLY A 196 0.32 12.30 27.46
C GLY A 196 1.50 13.03 26.85
N ASP A 197 2.66 12.38 26.79
CA ASP A 197 3.86 12.98 26.20
C ASP A 197 3.89 12.67 24.68
N ASP A 198 3.34 13.57 23.86
CA ASP A 198 3.03 13.27 22.46
C ASP A 198 4.15 13.63 21.49
N THR A 199 4.18 12.97 20.33
CA THR A 199 5.07 13.31 19.20
C THR A 199 4.24 13.62 17.97
N ILE A 200 4.19 14.89 17.57
CA ILE A 200 3.39 15.37 16.42
C ILE A 200 4.33 15.79 15.30
N THR A 201 4.10 15.32 14.08
CA THR A 201 4.84 15.71 12.88
C THR A 201 3.89 16.21 11.79
N THR A 202 4.07 17.44 11.29
CA THR A 202 3.25 17.94 10.15
C THR A 202 4.11 18.57 9.05
N SER A 203 3.48 19.05 7.98
CA SER A 203 4.17 19.67 6.84
C SER A 203 3.92 21.19 6.75
N GLU A 204 4.13 21.81 5.59
CA GLU A 204 4.12 23.27 5.36
C GLU A 204 2.73 23.84 4.98
N ASN A 205 1.68 23.11 5.27
CA ASN A 205 0.32 23.55 4.97
C ASN A 205 -0.25 24.35 6.16
N GLN A 206 -1.49 24.83 6.06
CA GLN A 206 -2.14 25.56 7.16
C GLN A 206 -2.61 24.59 8.26
N ASP A 207 -1.66 23.90 8.89
CA ASP A 207 -1.95 22.94 9.94
C ASP A 207 -2.29 23.65 11.26
N THR A 208 -3.20 23.07 12.04
CA THR A 208 -3.59 23.50 13.38
C THR A 208 -3.24 22.40 14.37
N ILE A 209 -2.30 22.67 15.27
CA ILE A 209 -1.75 21.69 16.23
C ILE A 209 -2.05 22.14 17.67
N ASP A 210 -2.57 21.24 18.48
CA ASP A 210 -2.69 21.37 19.94
C ASP A 210 -2.15 20.12 20.62
N ALA A 211 -0.96 20.14 21.19
CA ALA A 211 -0.41 18.93 21.81
C ALA A 211 -1.02 18.59 23.18
N GLY A 212 -1.76 19.51 23.81
CA GLY A 212 -2.52 19.16 25.02
C GLY A 212 -1.71 19.14 26.33
N LEU A 213 -1.79 18.05 27.09
CA LEU A 213 -1.23 17.89 28.43
C LEU A 213 -0.07 16.90 28.43
N GLY A 214 1.16 17.36 28.67
CA GLY A 214 2.32 16.49 28.78
C GLY A 214 3.58 17.18 28.28
N ASP A 215 4.69 16.45 28.26
CA ASP A 215 5.94 16.95 27.71
C ASP A 215 6.01 16.58 26.20
N ASP A 216 5.55 17.47 25.33
CA ASP A 216 5.30 17.13 23.92
C ASP A 216 6.47 17.46 22.97
N HIS A 217 6.51 16.75 21.84
CA HIS A 217 7.52 16.87 20.80
C HIS A 217 6.88 17.16 19.44
N ILE A 218 6.87 18.43 19.04
CA ILE A 218 6.24 18.90 17.80
C ILE A 218 7.31 19.13 16.74
N ILE A 219 7.15 18.51 15.58
CA ILE A 219 8.06 18.57 14.44
C ILE A 219 7.33 19.14 13.22
N ILE A 220 7.83 20.24 12.68
CA ILE A 220 7.26 20.83 11.45
C ILE A 220 8.27 20.66 10.32
N THR A 221 7.85 19.98 9.24
CA THR A 221 8.72 19.58 8.14
C THR A 221 8.50 20.42 6.87
N GLY A 222 9.60 20.90 6.28
CA GLY A 222 9.58 21.79 5.12
C GLY A 222 9.61 21.08 3.76
N ASN A 223 8.73 21.47 2.83
CA ASN A 223 8.87 21.22 1.39
C ASN A 223 9.48 22.48 0.73
N ASN A 224 10.59 22.33 -0.01
CA ASN A 224 11.35 23.43 -0.66
C ASN A 224 10.59 24.20 -1.78
N GLY A 225 9.37 24.69 -1.55
CA GLY A 225 8.49 25.24 -2.58
C GLY A 225 7.86 26.59 -2.24
N ASP A 226 8.51 27.68 -2.67
CA ASP A 226 7.94 28.91 -3.29
C ASP A 226 6.79 29.73 -2.60
N GLY A 227 6.06 29.19 -1.63
CA GLY A 227 4.81 29.77 -1.14
C GLY A 227 4.97 30.86 -0.09
N VAL A 228 4.71 32.11 -0.47
CA VAL A 228 4.50 33.21 0.47
C VAL A 228 3.10 33.04 1.11
N GLY A 229 3.04 32.66 2.39
CA GLY A 229 1.89 32.91 3.27
C GLY A 229 0.99 31.74 3.69
N GLN A 230 1.52 30.53 3.90
CA GLN A 230 0.82 29.50 4.68
C GLN A 230 1.29 29.65 6.15
N GLU A 231 0.36 29.72 7.10
CA GLU A 231 0.64 29.88 8.54
C GLU A 231 0.21 28.61 9.26
N THR A 232 1.17 27.85 9.81
CA THR A 232 0.90 26.75 10.74
C THR A 232 0.67 27.32 12.14
N TYR A 233 -0.43 26.94 12.78
CA TYR A 233 -0.73 27.32 14.17
C TYR A 233 -0.42 26.12 15.07
N ALA A 234 0.48 26.27 16.05
CA ALA A 234 0.85 25.18 16.94
C ALA A 234 0.87 25.62 18.40
N THR A 235 0.29 24.81 19.27
CA THR A 235 0.31 25.01 20.72
C THR A 235 0.83 23.75 21.39
N GLY A 236 1.71 23.90 22.38
CA GLY A 236 2.25 22.78 23.17
C GLY A 236 1.50 22.56 24.49
N GLY A 237 0.39 23.27 24.70
CA GLY A 237 -0.42 23.15 25.91
C GLY A 237 0.35 23.28 27.24
N LEU A 238 0.09 22.37 28.20
CA LEU A 238 0.69 22.37 29.55
C LEU A 238 1.81 21.33 29.66
N GLY A 239 3.05 21.77 29.93
CA GLY A 239 4.18 20.87 30.16
C GLY A 239 5.50 21.47 29.64
N VAL A 240 6.54 20.65 29.49
CA VAL A 240 7.81 21.05 28.89
C VAL A 240 7.88 20.54 27.45
N ASN A 241 7.71 21.46 26.49
CA ASN A 241 7.59 21.08 25.10
C ASN A 241 8.88 21.31 24.31
N TYR A 242 9.04 20.49 23.28
CA TYR A 242 10.12 20.60 22.31
C TYR A 242 9.54 20.82 20.91
N PHE A 243 9.95 21.90 20.26
CA PHE A 243 9.57 22.18 18.88
C PHE A 243 10.80 22.09 17.97
N ALA A 244 10.73 21.26 16.92
CA ALA A 244 11.78 21.12 15.91
C ALA A 244 11.31 21.54 14.51
N PHE A 245 12.18 22.27 13.79
CA PHE A 245 11.91 22.77 12.44
C PHE A 245 12.93 22.25 11.43
N MET A 246 12.46 21.56 10.39
CA MET A 246 13.32 20.97 9.34
C MET A 246 13.56 21.92 8.15
N ALA A 247 14.68 21.73 7.45
CA ALA A 247 15.13 22.59 6.34
C ALA A 247 14.06 22.71 5.23
N GLY A 248 13.64 23.94 4.90
CA GLY A 248 12.60 24.20 3.89
C GLY A 248 11.37 24.95 4.41
N ALA A 249 11.24 25.06 5.74
CA ALA A 249 10.29 25.86 6.52
C ALA A 249 9.89 27.29 6.01
N TYR A 250 8.69 27.70 5.63
CA TYR A 250 8.30 29.11 5.35
C TYR A 250 6.93 29.48 5.98
N GLY A 251 6.91 30.12 7.17
CA GLY A 251 5.66 30.63 7.77
C GLY A 251 5.88 31.58 8.96
N ASP A 252 4.87 32.41 9.28
CA ASP A 252 4.75 33.09 10.58
C ASP A 252 4.19 32.05 11.57
N LEU A 253 4.91 31.77 12.66
CA LEU A 253 4.54 30.78 13.67
C LEU A 253 3.95 31.49 14.89
N MET A 254 2.70 31.18 15.22
CA MET A 254 2.08 31.58 16.48
C MET A 254 2.11 30.39 17.45
N LEU A 255 2.84 30.56 18.55
CA LEU A 255 2.95 29.58 19.64
C LEU A 255 2.14 30.06 20.84
N GLU A 256 1.34 29.16 21.43
CA GLU A 256 0.76 29.35 22.77
C GLU A 256 1.19 28.17 23.65
N SER A 257 1.91 28.43 24.75
CA SER A 257 2.35 27.39 25.68
C SER A 257 2.43 27.89 27.13
N GLN A 258 2.44 26.96 28.09
CA GLN A 258 2.72 27.23 29.51
C GLN A 258 3.84 26.29 29.99
N GLY A 259 5.09 26.77 30.14
CA GLY A 259 6.23 25.92 30.56
C GLY A 259 7.62 26.50 30.27
N GLU A 260 8.69 25.77 30.62
CA GLU A 260 10.05 26.00 30.09
C GLU A 260 10.21 25.21 28.78
N ASP A 261 9.98 25.83 27.62
CA ASP A 261 10.00 25.13 26.33
C ASP A 261 11.35 25.25 25.60
N THR A 262 11.70 24.25 24.80
CA THR A 262 12.91 24.23 23.97
C THR A 262 12.55 24.35 22.49
N LEU A 263 13.19 25.29 21.79
CA LEU A 263 13.01 25.48 20.34
C LEU A 263 14.29 25.07 19.61
N ASP A 264 14.20 24.08 18.73
CA ASP A 264 15.30 23.55 17.94
C ASP A 264 15.18 23.92 16.47
N PHE A 265 16.07 24.81 16.03
CA PHE A 265 16.18 25.28 14.64
C PHE A 265 17.39 24.66 13.93
N SER A 266 17.89 23.52 14.40
CA SER A 266 19.19 23.00 13.97
C SER A 266 19.28 22.62 12.49
N SER A 267 18.14 22.45 11.83
CA SER A 267 18.00 22.20 10.40
C SER A 267 17.52 23.42 9.60
N TYR A 268 17.27 24.56 10.24
CA TYR A 268 16.69 25.75 9.64
C TYR A 268 17.74 26.83 9.35
N ASP A 269 17.65 27.47 8.18
CA ASP A 269 18.67 28.41 7.66
C ASP A 269 18.12 29.81 7.29
N HIS A 270 16.93 30.19 7.80
CA HIS A 270 16.30 31.51 7.69
C HIS A 270 15.94 32.12 9.06
N GLY A 271 15.62 33.43 9.12
CA GLY A 271 15.26 34.09 10.38
C GLY A 271 13.82 33.82 10.85
N VAL A 272 13.61 33.65 12.16
CA VAL A 272 12.33 33.26 12.76
C VAL A 272 11.75 34.43 13.59
N VAL A 273 10.47 34.72 13.40
CA VAL A 273 9.70 35.63 14.25
C VAL A 273 8.81 34.78 15.14
N ILE A 274 9.01 34.84 16.46
CA ILE A 274 8.19 34.14 17.43
C ILE A 274 7.14 35.14 17.94
N ASP A 275 5.87 34.99 17.51
CA ASP A 275 4.78 35.87 17.92
C ASP A 275 3.76 35.13 18.80
N MET A 276 3.92 35.23 20.12
CA MET A 276 2.99 34.65 21.11
C MET A 276 2.00 35.67 21.68
N SER A 277 1.55 36.63 20.85
CA SER A 277 0.75 37.78 21.31
C SER A 277 -0.78 37.62 21.20
N SER A 278 -1.29 36.39 21.10
CA SER A 278 -2.73 36.18 20.95
C SER A 278 -3.51 36.81 22.11
N THR A 279 -4.35 37.78 21.74
CA THR A 279 -5.17 38.59 22.65
C THR A 279 -6.63 38.15 22.61
N ASP A 280 -6.94 36.98 22.05
CA ASP A 280 -8.30 36.42 22.10
C ASP A 280 -8.58 35.73 23.44
N ARG A 281 -8.52 36.55 24.50
CA ARG A 281 -9.29 36.32 25.72
C ARG A 281 -10.79 36.43 25.42
N GLN A 282 -11.38 35.34 24.97
CA GLN A 282 -12.73 34.92 25.35
C GLN A 282 -12.57 33.47 25.84
N GLU A 283 -12.62 33.09 27.12
CA GLU A 283 -13.50 33.53 28.19
C GLU A 283 -12.81 33.46 29.57
N VAL A 284 -13.06 34.49 30.37
CA VAL A 284 -13.24 34.53 31.84
C VAL A 284 -12.84 33.28 32.65
N ALA A 285 -11.71 33.38 33.37
CA ALA A 285 -11.64 33.01 34.78
C ALA A 285 -10.65 33.91 35.52
N THR A 286 -11.13 34.58 36.56
CA THR A 286 -10.31 35.35 37.50
C THR A 286 -9.47 34.39 38.34
N TRP A 287 -8.15 34.33 38.12
CA TRP A 287 -7.17 33.70 39.01
C TRP A 287 -6.03 34.72 39.19
N ASP A 288 -6.13 35.63 40.17
CA ASP A 288 -5.56 35.49 41.52
C ASP A 288 -4.68 34.24 41.77
N GLU A 289 -3.39 34.54 42.00
CA GLU A 289 -2.35 33.77 42.69
C GLU A 289 -1.70 32.53 42.03
N VAL A 290 -0.43 32.76 41.65
CA VAL A 290 0.74 31.86 41.69
C VAL A 290 0.87 30.86 40.54
N ASP A 291 1.58 31.27 39.50
CA ASP A 291 2.66 30.43 38.96
C ASP A 291 3.97 31.23 38.99
N THR A 292 5.07 30.58 39.40
CA THR A 292 6.33 31.21 39.84
C THR A 292 7.52 30.87 38.94
N VAL A 293 7.26 30.39 37.72
CA VAL A 293 8.28 30.13 36.73
C VAL A 293 8.04 31.08 35.56
N ASP A 294 8.93 32.04 35.37
CA ASP A 294 8.93 32.84 34.14
C ASP A 294 9.27 31.88 33.00
N PRO A 295 8.40 31.71 31.99
CA PRO A 295 8.66 30.76 30.91
C PRO A 295 9.93 31.16 30.16
N THR A 296 10.79 30.18 29.90
CA THR A 296 12.15 30.35 29.37
C THR A 296 12.29 29.64 28.04
N ILE A 297 12.78 30.35 27.01
CA ILE A 297 13.02 29.78 25.68
C ILE A 297 14.50 29.47 25.52
N THR A 298 14.86 28.25 25.12
CA THR A 298 16.24 27.87 24.77
C THR A 298 16.37 27.52 23.28
N VAL A 299 17.38 28.08 22.61
CA VAL A 299 17.72 27.89 21.20
C VAL A 299 18.95 26.98 21.08
N THR A 300 18.97 26.05 20.11
CA THR A 300 20.04 25.05 19.98
C THR A 300 21.00 25.25 18.78
N LYS A 301 20.78 26.22 17.88
CA LYS A 301 21.71 26.67 16.82
C LYS A 301 21.53 28.15 16.37
N SER A 302 22.58 28.69 15.74
CA SER A 302 22.66 30.03 15.10
C SER A 302 21.41 30.47 14.34
N LEU A 303 20.65 31.41 14.91
CA LEU A 303 19.47 31.96 14.23
C LEU A 303 19.20 33.43 14.54
N TRP A 304 18.38 34.06 13.71
CA TRP A 304 17.75 35.35 14.04
C TRP A 304 16.45 35.07 14.80
N VAL A 305 16.41 35.42 16.08
CA VAL A 305 15.26 35.20 16.98
C VAL A 305 14.78 36.55 17.54
N THR A 306 13.48 36.83 17.44
CA THR A 306 12.86 38.01 18.06
C THR A 306 11.68 37.58 18.93
N LEU A 307 11.72 37.94 20.22
CA LEU A 307 10.61 37.76 21.16
C LEU A 307 9.50 38.79 20.91
N LYS A 308 8.25 38.35 21.00
CA LYS A 308 7.05 39.19 21.16
C LYS A 308 6.15 38.59 22.25
N GLY A 309 5.29 39.39 22.88
CA GLY A 309 4.36 38.92 23.93
C GLY A 309 4.86 39.13 25.37
N PHE A 310 4.57 38.18 26.28
CA PHE A 310 4.78 38.33 27.74
C PHE A 310 6.05 37.67 28.31
N PHE A 311 6.85 36.98 27.48
CA PHE A 311 8.04 36.24 27.92
C PHE A 311 9.19 37.17 28.28
N THR A 312 9.94 36.79 29.30
CA THR A 312 11.09 37.56 29.79
C THR A 312 12.42 36.82 29.59
N ASN A 313 12.48 35.48 29.53
CA ASN A 313 13.75 34.74 29.48
C ASN A 313 14.05 34.12 28.09
N LEU A 314 15.24 34.38 27.53
CA LEU A 314 15.72 33.87 26.23
C LEU A 314 17.16 33.35 26.37
N ILE A 315 17.43 32.14 25.90
CA ILE A 315 18.76 31.53 25.96
C ILE A 315 19.16 31.03 24.56
N GLY A 316 20.33 31.41 24.09
CA GLY A 316 20.96 31.05 22.82
C GLY A 316 21.63 29.68 22.84
N SER A 317 22.29 29.40 21.73
CA SER A 317 22.98 28.16 21.40
C SER A 317 24.48 28.26 21.63
N ASN A 318 25.25 27.22 21.29
CA ASN A 318 26.71 27.27 21.36
C ASN A 318 27.36 27.70 20.03
N GLU A 319 26.63 28.43 19.18
CA GLU A 319 27.04 28.94 17.87
C GLU A 319 26.65 30.42 17.74
N ASP A 320 27.17 31.16 16.74
CA ASP A 320 26.89 32.60 16.55
C ASP A 320 25.37 32.90 16.39
N ASP A 321 24.74 33.52 17.38
CA ASP A 321 23.30 33.81 17.41
C ASP A 321 22.95 35.27 17.11
N VAL A 322 21.69 35.58 16.74
CA VAL A 322 21.15 36.95 16.75
C VAL A 322 19.87 37.00 17.56
N LEU A 323 19.98 37.35 18.84
CA LEU A 323 18.90 37.31 19.83
C LEU A 323 18.27 38.69 20.04
N ARG A 324 16.94 38.79 20.07
CA ARG A 324 16.22 40.03 20.36
C ARG A 324 15.10 39.81 21.38
N GLY A 325 15.14 40.55 22.48
CA GLY A 325 14.06 40.65 23.46
C GLY A 325 12.89 41.53 22.97
N ASN A 326 11.89 41.67 23.82
CA ASN A 326 10.66 42.42 23.55
C ASN A 326 10.67 43.77 24.30
N ASP A 327 9.51 44.38 24.52
CA ASP A 327 9.40 45.66 25.24
C ASP A 327 9.20 45.47 26.77
N LEU A 328 9.51 44.29 27.32
CA LEU A 328 9.45 43.97 28.76
C LEU A 328 10.86 43.81 29.36
N GLU A 329 10.97 43.62 30.68
CA GLU A 329 12.26 43.31 31.33
C GLU A 329 12.70 41.89 30.96
N ASN A 330 13.69 41.75 30.08
CA ASN A 330 14.16 40.46 29.60
C ASN A 330 15.43 39.95 30.32
N THR A 331 15.62 38.64 30.40
CA THR A 331 16.89 37.98 30.72
C THR A 331 17.33 37.19 29.50
N ILE A 332 18.41 37.61 28.83
CA ILE A 332 18.89 37.02 27.58
C ILE A 332 20.29 36.45 27.79
N GLU A 333 20.54 35.18 27.47
CA GLU A 333 21.86 34.52 27.54
C GLU A 333 22.27 34.01 26.15
N GLY A 334 23.44 34.35 25.61
CA GLY A 334 23.93 33.91 24.29
C GLY A 334 24.56 32.51 24.30
N ARG A 335 25.43 32.26 25.30
CA ARG A 335 26.27 31.04 25.48
C ARG A 335 27.54 31.08 24.59
N ASP A 336 27.99 29.98 23.99
CA ASP A 336 29.24 30.01 23.18
C ASP A 336 28.92 30.59 21.79
N GLY A 337 29.70 31.50 21.21
CA GLY A 337 29.43 32.04 19.86
C GLY A 337 29.85 33.50 19.72
N ASP A 338 29.97 34.02 18.49
CA ASP A 338 30.08 35.46 18.25
C ASP A 338 28.65 36.06 18.10
N ASP A 339 27.94 36.28 19.22
CA ASP A 339 26.50 36.55 19.21
C ASP A 339 26.14 38.02 18.95
N GLN A 340 24.96 38.29 18.38
CA GLN A 340 24.36 39.63 18.24
C GLN A 340 23.09 39.78 19.06
N ILE A 341 23.19 40.32 20.28
CA ILE A 341 22.08 40.36 21.23
C ILE A 341 21.47 41.77 21.32
N GLY A 342 20.16 41.89 21.47
CA GLY A 342 19.46 43.16 21.75
C GLY A 342 18.30 42.96 22.73
N GLY A 343 18.23 43.74 23.81
CA GLY A 343 17.19 43.60 24.84
C GLY A 343 15.80 44.06 24.38
N GLY A 344 15.73 45.11 23.55
CA GLY A 344 14.47 45.80 23.28
C GLY A 344 14.25 46.93 24.29
N ALA A 345 13.00 47.29 24.57
CA ALA A 345 12.70 48.30 25.60
C ALA A 345 12.50 47.61 26.95
N GLY A 346 13.18 48.04 28.02
CA GLY A 346 13.06 47.32 29.28
C GLY A 346 14.18 47.67 30.25
N VAL A 347 14.36 46.83 31.27
CA VAL A 347 15.60 46.74 32.05
C VAL A 347 16.04 45.30 31.92
N ASP A 348 17.06 45.06 31.10
CA ASP A 348 17.34 43.72 30.62
C ASP A 348 18.62 43.16 31.26
N ASN A 349 18.64 41.86 31.54
CA ASN A 349 19.81 41.13 31.99
C ASN A 349 20.39 40.35 30.81
N ILE A 350 21.43 40.90 30.17
CA ILE A 350 22.05 40.30 28.98
C ILE A 350 23.39 39.63 29.35
N PHE A 351 23.50 38.35 29.05
CA PHE A 351 24.70 37.53 29.18
C PHE A 351 25.16 37.13 27.78
N GLY A 352 26.31 37.62 27.30
CA GLY A 352 26.84 37.23 25.99
C GLY A 352 27.29 35.76 25.98
N GLY A 353 28.17 35.41 26.92
CA GLY A 353 28.70 34.06 27.06
C GLY A 353 30.17 33.99 26.62
N ASP A 354 30.58 32.91 25.97
CA ASP A 354 31.97 32.69 25.53
C ASP A 354 32.15 33.10 24.04
N GLN A 355 33.30 33.69 23.70
CA GLN A 355 33.67 34.26 22.38
C GLN A 355 33.31 35.76 22.20
N SER A 356 33.15 36.29 20.99
CA SER A 356 33.10 37.73 20.70
C SER A 356 31.71 38.24 20.36
N ASP A 357 30.96 38.63 21.39
CA ASP A 357 29.59 39.12 21.23
C ASP A 357 29.51 40.61 20.86
N ALA A 358 28.49 40.95 20.08
CA ALA A 358 28.11 42.29 19.69
C ALA A 358 26.70 42.63 20.16
N LEU A 359 26.51 43.85 20.64
CA LEU A 359 25.17 44.37 20.89
C LEU A 359 24.55 44.85 19.57
N ASN A 360 23.36 44.36 19.24
CA ASN A 360 22.69 44.71 18.00
C ASN A 360 22.27 46.20 18.03
N SER A 361 23.00 47.04 17.30
CA SER A 361 22.74 48.49 17.18
C SER A 361 21.44 48.87 16.44
N TYR A 362 20.62 47.87 16.06
CA TYR A 362 19.34 48.05 15.38
C TYR A 362 18.16 48.03 16.35
N ASP A 363 18.33 48.59 17.55
CA ASP A 363 17.19 49.12 18.30
C ASP A 363 16.73 50.42 17.62
N PRO A 364 15.49 50.50 17.11
CA PRO A 364 15.00 51.69 16.44
C PRO A 364 14.70 52.83 17.41
N THR A 365 15.60 53.18 18.34
CA THR A 365 15.83 54.58 18.75
C THR A 365 17.23 54.85 19.33
N ASP A 366 18.15 55.23 18.43
CA ASP A 366 19.17 56.30 18.59
C ASP A 366 20.57 55.94 19.16
N GLY A 367 21.59 55.86 18.28
CA GLY A 367 22.96 56.31 18.59
C GLY A 367 24.13 55.35 18.31
N MET A 368 24.92 55.68 17.28
CA MET A 368 26.15 55.01 16.80
C MET A 368 27.37 55.14 17.75
N ASP A 369 28.20 54.10 17.94
CA ASP A 369 29.67 54.25 18.06
C ASP A 369 30.47 52.98 17.66
N THR A 370 31.67 53.20 17.15
CA THR A 370 32.58 52.29 16.43
C THR A 370 33.84 51.91 17.24
N ASP A 371 34.22 50.63 17.16
CA ASP A 371 35.58 50.03 17.22
C ASP A 371 36.44 50.10 18.52
N LEU A 372 36.51 48.93 19.19
CA LEU A 372 37.59 48.25 19.93
C LEU A 372 38.53 48.97 20.93
N ASP A 373 38.78 48.18 21.98
CA ASP A 373 39.90 48.18 22.94
C ASP A 373 39.93 49.22 24.09
N ALA A 374 39.48 48.71 25.25
CA ALA A 374 39.98 48.96 26.60
C ALA A 374 39.70 50.33 27.28
N VAL A 375 39.17 50.19 28.50
CA VAL A 375 39.16 51.12 29.65
C VAL A 375 37.91 51.99 29.82
N ALA A 376 37.11 51.55 30.80
CA ALA A 376 36.32 52.32 31.76
C ALA A 376 35.59 53.58 31.25
N VAL A 377 34.28 53.44 31.12
CA VAL A 377 33.31 54.55 31.04
C VAL A 377 33.28 55.35 32.34
N PRO A 378 33.12 56.68 32.28
CA PRO A 378 32.30 57.34 33.28
C PRO A 378 31.22 58.26 32.67
N GLY A 379 29.97 57.83 32.79
CA GLY A 379 28.81 58.67 33.13
C GLY A 379 27.85 59.08 32.01
N GLY A 380 26.61 58.56 32.05
CA GLY A 380 25.48 59.09 31.27
C GLY A 380 24.14 58.32 31.27
N VAL A 381 23.60 57.95 32.44
CA VAL A 381 22.20 57.60 32.82
C VAL A 381 21.10 57.17 31.80
N ASN A 382 20.53 55.97 32.13
CA ASN A 382 19.24 55.32 31.79
C ASN A 382 19.21 54.58 30.43
N HIS A 383 19.21 53.24 30.30
CA HIS A 383 18.69 52.14 31.13
C HIS A 383 19.78 51.18 31.64
N GLU A 384 19.56 50.55 32.80
CA GLU A 384 20.56 49.78 33.56
C GLU A 384 20.57 48.30 33.18
N ASP A 385 21.11 47.96 32.01
CA ASP A 385 21.37 46.54 31.69
C ASP A 385 22.61 46.04 32.45
N ASN A 386 22.54 44.84 33.02
CA ASN A 386 23.62 44.25 33.81
C ASN A 386 24.52 43.32 32.97
N TRP A 387 25.83 43.60 32.91
CA TRP A 387 26.82 42.87 32.09
C TRP A 387 27.87 42.13 32.95
N HIS A 388 28.20 40.87 32.64
CA HIS A 388 29.22 40.05 33.35
C HIS A 388 30.37 39.62 32.41
N SER A 389 31.64 39.55 32.89
CA SER A 389 32.87 39.51 32.05
C SER A 389 33.74 38.23 32.10
N ILE A 390 34.01 37.63 30.92
CA ILE A 390 35.23 37.07 30.26
C ILE A 390 36.45 36.54 31.08
N GLU A 391 36.88 35.27 30.86
CA GLU A 391 38.25 34.72 31.09
C GLU A 391 38.72 33.72 29.98
N LEU A 392 40.05 33.60 29.73
CA LEU A 392 40.72 32.92 28.59
C LEU A 392 41.36 31.52 28.88
N PRO A 393 41.68 30.67 27.86
CA PRO A 393 41.59 29.19 27.91
C PRO A 393 42.93 28.40 27.92
N VAL A 394 42.83 27.05 28.03
CA VAL A 394 43.91 26.07 27.73
C VAL A 394 43.38 24.94 26.83
N ALA A 395 44.15 24.57 25.80
CA ALA A 395 43.72 23.85 24.59
C ALA A 395 44.17 22.36 24.44
N LEU A 396 43.55 21.71 23.42
CA LEU A 396 43.98 20.61 22.51
C LEU A 396 43.40 19.18 22.77
N PRO A 397 43.32 18.27 21.74
CA PRO A 397 42.51 18.26 20.51
C PRO A 397 41.79 16.88 20.25
N VAL A 398 40.96 16.78 19.18
CA VAL A 398 40.11 15.64 18.71
C VAL A 398 40.49 15.26 17.24
N PRO A 399 40.12 14.15 16.53
CA PRO A 399 39.59 12.77 16.79
C PRO A 399 40.44 11.66 16.08
N PRO A 400 40.01 10.37 15.85
CA PRO A 400 38.97 9.96 14.86
C PRO A 400 38.00 8.82 15.30
N SER A 401 36.84 8.74 14.63
CA SER A 401 35.85 7.63 14.61
C SER A 401 36.43 6.32 14.01
N PRO A 402 35.95 5.10 14.39
CA PRO A 402 35.01 4.40 13.51
C PRO A 402 33.95 3.48 14.17
N THR A 403 32.83 3.35 13.45
CA THR A 403 31.90 2.20 13.23
C THR A 403 30.87 1.76 14.30
N PRO A 404 29.60 1.53 13.88
CA PRO A 404 28.53 0.99 14.71
C PRO A 404 28.58 -0.54 14.76
N ALA A 405 28.18 -1.12 15.90
CA ALA A 405 27.97 -2.55 16.04
C ALA A 405 26.60 -2.81 16.69
N ALA A 406 25.71 -3.33 15.84
CA ALA A 406 24.68 -4.34 16.06
C ALA A 406 23.80 -4.29 17.33
N LEU A 407 22.49 -4.20 17.11
CA LEU A 407 21.55 -5.09 17.80
C LEU A 407 20.49 -5.59 16.82
N LEU A 408 20.57 -6.87 16.48
CA LEU A 408 19.49 -7.65 15.89
C LEU A 408 18.55 -8.04 17.04
N VAL A 409 17.27 -7.73 16.92
CA VAL A 409 16.21 -8.35 17.72
C VAL A 409 15.54 -9.42 16.86
N PRO A 410 15.51 -10.70 17.30
CA PRO A 410 14.77 -11.74 16.62
C PRO A 410 13.29 -11.66 17.02
N VAL A 411 12.39 -11.52 16.05
CA VAL A 411 10.98 -11.86 16.25
C VAL A 411 10.91 -13.38 16.24
N THR A 412 10.67 -13.96 17.42
CA THR A 412 10.33 -15.38 17.56
C THR A 412 9.06 -15.54 18.38
N GLY A 413 8.04 -16.14 17.76
CA GLY A 413 6.85 -16.73 18.37
C GLY A 413 5.57 -16.03 17.94
N GLY A 414 4.53 -16.68 17.42
CA GLY A 414 4.31 -18.05 16.96
C GLY A 414 3.42 -17.96 15.71
N GLY A 415 3.52 -18.84 14.72
CA GLY A 415 3.21 -20.25 14.90
C GLY A 415 1.80 -20.64 14.44
N GLY A 416 1.20 -19.91 13.49
CA GLY A 416 0.10 -20.36 12.63
C GLY A 416 0.37 -19.83 11.22
N ASN A 417 0.65 -20.72 10.27
CA ASN A 417 0.89 -20.33 8.88
C ASN A 417 -0.48 -20.04 8.26
N LEU A 418 -0.92 -18.79 8.33
CA LEU A 418 -2.12 -18.31 7.64
C LEU A 418 -1.85 -18.37 6.13
N THR A 419 -2.31 -19.45 5.50
CA THR A 419 -2.36 -19.53 4.05
C THR A 419 -3.62 -18.80 3.59
N ILE A 420 -3.48 -17.51 3.30
CA ILE A 420 -4.50 -16.73 2.58
C ILE A 420 -4.84 -17.50 1.30
N PRO A 421 -6.09 -17.91 1.05
CA PRO A 421 -6.48 -18.36 -0.27
C PRO A 421 -6.47 -17.13 -1.18
N VAL A 422 -5.33 -16.90 -1.81
CA VAL A 422 -5.16 -15.87 -2.83
C VAL A 422 -6.11 -16.23 -3.98
N THR A 423 -7.28 -15.60 -4.03
CA THR A 423 -8.18 -15.64 -5.20
C THR A 423 -7.66 -14.80 -6.36
N GLY A 424 -6.40 -14.34 -6.29
CA GLY A 424 -5.63 -13.82 -7.42
C GLY A 424 -4.57 -14.79 -7.93
N GLY A 425 -4.92 -15.72 -8.83
CA GLY A 425 -3.91 -16.19 -9.82
C GLY A 425 -3.95 -17.64 -10.28
N GLY A 426 -4.91 -18.45 -9.84
CA GLY A 426 -5.15 -19.74 -10.46
C GLY A 426 -6.05 -19.64 -11.69
N LYS A 427 -5.51 -19.69 -12.91
CA LYS A 427 -6.36 -19.70 -14.12
C LYS A 427 -7.02 -21.07 -14.29
N GLY A 428 -8.35 -21.07 -14.42
CA GLY A 428 -9.12 -22.25 -14.79
C GLY A 428 -9.01 -22.55 -16.29
N LEU A 429 -8.67 -21.55 -17.10
CA LEU A 429 -8.47 -21.64 -18.54
C LEU A 429 -7.09 -21.09 -18.94
N VAL A 430 -6.28 -21.91 -19.63
CA VAL A 430 -4.94 -21.52 -20.09
C VAL A 430 -4.69 -21.89 -21.54
N ALA A 431 -3.81 -21.15 -22.21
CA ALA A 431 -3.42 -21.40 -23.59
C ALA A 431 -1.93 -21.14 -23.78
N GLY A 432 -1.25 -22.03 -24.50
CA GLY A 432 0.11 -21.82 -24.98
C GLY A 432 0.13 -21.33 -26.43
N ASP A 433 1.16 -21.71 -27.19
CA ASP A 433 1.30 -21.27 -28.59
C ASP A 433 0.27 -21.88 -29.51
N GLY A 434 -0.02 -23.16 -29.28
CA GLY A 434 -0.91 -23.95 -30.11
C GLY A 434 -1.72 -24.97 -29.33
N HIS A 435 -1.83 -24.83 -28.01
CA HIS A 435 -2.61 -25.72 -27.15
C HIS A 435 -3.44 -24.91 -26.16
N THR A 436 -4.51 -25.53 -25.67
CA THR A 436 -5.43 -24.95 -24.69
C THR A 436 -5.77 -26.02 -23.66
N CYS A 437 -5.82 -25.62 -22.39
CA CYS A 437 -6.24 -26.47 -21.30
C CYS A 437 -7.28 -25.75 -20.44
N VAL A 438 -8.22 -26.50 -19.90
CA VAL A 438 -9.25 -25.99 -19.00
C VAL A 438 -9.46 -26.94 -17.82
N LEU A 439 -9.78 -26.37 -16.68
CA LEU A 439 -10.16 -27.07 -15.47
C LEU A 439 -11.68 -27.34 -15.49
N VAL A 440 -12.06 -28.60 -15.31
CA VAL A 440 -13.46 -29.05 -15.25
C VAL A 440 -13.66 -29.79 -13.93
N GLY A 441 -14.25 -29.11 -12.93
CA GLY A 441 -14.15 -29.55 -11.54
C GLY A 441 -12.70 -29.49 -11.07
N ASN A 442 -12.15 -30.57 -10.52
CA ASN A 442 -10.73 -30.64 -10.12
C ASN A 442 -9.86 -31.41 -11.13
N GLN A 443 -10.27 -31.44 -12.41
CA GLN A 443 -9.62 -32.21 -13.46
C GLN A 443 -9.22 -31.37 -14.67
N VAL A 444 -8.08 -31.72 -15.27
CA VAL A 444 -7.50 -30.99 -16.39
C VAL A 444 -7.93 -31.62 -17.71
N VAL A 445 -8.42 -30.78 -18.63
CA VAL A 445 -8.75 -31.16 -20.01
C VAL A 445 -7.91 -30.32 -20.97
N CYS A 446 -7.15 -30.96 -21.85
CA CYS A 446 -6.26 -30.28 -22.80
C CYS A 446 -6.52 -30.70 -24.26
N TRP A 447 -6.23 -29.80 -25.20
CA TRP A 447 -6.26 -30.02 -26.65
C TRP A 447 -5.30 -29.08 -27.40
N GLY A 448 -5.13 -29.32 -28.70
CA GLY A 448 -4.24 -28.60 -29.61
C GLY A 448 -2.94 -29.35 -29.91
N SER A 449 -1.88 -28.61 -30.19
CA SER A 449 -0.54 -29.13 -30.47
C SER A 449 -0.07 -30.07 -29.36
N ASN A 450 0.49 -31.23 -29.73
CA ASN A 450 1.04 -32.18 -28.76
C ASN A 450 2.43 -32.71 -29.16
N THR A 451 3.18 -31.95 -29.96
CA THR A 451 4.48 -32.39 -30.48
C THR A 451 5.54 -32.56 -29.40
N SER A 452 5.35 -31.89 -28.25
CA SER A 452 6.24 -31.93 -27.10
C SER A 452 5.60 -32.61 -25.88
N GLY A 453 4.35 -33.07 -26.00
CA GLY A 453 3.60 -33.67 -24.89
C GLY A 453 2.77 -32.69 -24.07
N GLN A 454 2.67 -31.41 -24.47
CA GLN A 454 2.03 -30.33 -23.72
C GLN A 454 0.53 -30.54 -23.42
N THR A 455 -0.15 -31.47 -24.10
CA THR A 455 -1.54 -31.80 -23.75
C THR A 455 -1.66 -32.88 -22.67
N GLY A 456 -0.54 -33.37 -22.12
CA GLY A 456 -0.54 -34.41 -21.08
C GLY A 456 -0.97 -35.79 -21.59
N GLN A 457 -0.84 -36.01 -22.90
CA GLN A 457 -1.17 -37.24 -23.61
C GLN A 457 0.06 -37.78 -24.35
N ASP A 458 0.05 -39.08 -24.69
CA ASP A 458 1.06 -39.70 -25.57
C ASP A 458 1.38 -38.82 -26.79
N MET A 459 2.68 -38.56 -27.02
CA MET A 459 3.15 -37.61 -28.03
C MET A 459 2.57 -37.90 -29.43
N ALA A 460 1.84 -36.93 -29.96
CA ALA A 460 1.15 -36.98 -31.25
C ALA A 460 1.19 -35.60 -31.92
N ILE A 461 0.91 -35.51 -33.23
CA ILE A 461 1.09 -34.24 -33.97
C ILE A 461 0.09 -33.16 -33.52
N ALA A 462 -1.17 -33.52 -33.22
CA ALA A 462 -2.18 -32.63 -32.64
C ALA A 462 -3.35 -33.43 -32.03
N GLN A 463 -3.86 -32.97 -30.88
CA GLN A 463 -5.10 -33.44 -30.24
C GLN A 463 -6.21 -32.45 -30.57
N THR A 464 -6.93 -32.66 -31.66
CA THR A 464 -7.97 -31.72 -32.13
C THR A 464 -9.28 -31.77 -31.33
N ALA A 465 -9.31 -32.60 -30.28
CA ALA A 465 -10.45 -32.83 -29.40
C ALA A 465 -10.01 -32.68 -27.94
N PRO A 466 -10.80 -32.01 -27.08
CA PRO A 466 -10.56 -31.95 -25.64
C PRO A 466 -10.47 -33.34 -25.01
N SER A 467 -9.40 -33.57 -24.24
CA SER A 467 -9.13 -34.86 -23.59
C SER A 467 -8.63 -34.69 -22.16
N PHE A 468 -9.05 -35.58 -21.26
CA PHE A 468 -8.62 -35.54 -19.85
C PHE A 468 -7.15 -35.92 -19.71
N VAL A 469 -6.39 -35.11 -18.98
CA VAL A 469 -5.02 -35.44 -18.57
C VAL A 469 -5.07 -36.47 -17.45
N GLU A 470 -4.43 -37.62 -17.66
CA GLU A 470 -4.36 -38.67 -16.66
C GLU A 470 -3.28 -38.40 -15.61
N GLY A 471 -3.47 -38.93 -14.39
CA GLY A 471 -2.46 -38.86 -13.32
C GLY A 471 -2.51 -37.58 -12.48
N LEU A 472 -3.51 -36.72 -12.67
CA LEU A 472 -3.77 -35.54 -11.85
C LEU A 472 -5.09 -35.69 -11.10
N ASP A 473 -5.11 -35.24 -9.85
CA ASP A 473 -6.29 -35.16 -8.99
C ASP A 473 -6.19 -33.92 -8.11
N GLY A 474 -7.34 -33.36 -7.71
CA GLY A 474 -7.37 -32.19 -6.83
C GLY A 474 -6.73 -30.92 -7.41
N ILE A 475 -6.78 -30.70 -8.74
CA ILE A 475 -6.19 -29.51 -9.35
C ILE A 475 -7.04 -28.28 -9.11
N VAL A 476 -6.41 -27.18 -8.69
CA VAL A 476 -7.04 -25.90 -8.38
C VAL A 476 -6.63 -24.77 -9.33
N ALA A 477 -5.49 -24.91 -10.00
CA ALA A 477 -5.02 -23.91 -10.96
C ALA A 477 -4.21 -24.52 -12.10
N LEU A 478 -4.24 -23.85 -13.25
CA LEU A 478 -3.44 -24.17 -14.43
C LEU A 478 -2.55 -23.00 -14.83
N SER A 479 -1.46 -23.35 -15.52
CA SER A 479 -0.57 -22.39 -16.17
C SER A 479 0.00 -23.02 -17.44
N ALA A 480 0.15 -22.24 -18.51
CA ALA A 480 0.71 -22.72 -19.78
C ALA A 480 1.80 -21.78 -20.27
N GLY A 481 2.97 -22.34 -20.59
CA GLY A 481 3.98 -21.67 -21.41
C GLY A 481 3.74 -21.91 -22.90
N SER A 482 4.76 -21.71 -23.74
CA SER A 482 4.60 -21.91 -25.20
C SER A 482 4.24 -23.36 -25.53
N ASN A 483 5.01 -24.31 -25.01
CA ASN A 483 4.92 -25.74 -25.30
C ASN A 483 5.01 -26.62 -24.04
N HIS A 484 4.69 -26.08 -22.87
CA HIS A 484 4.54 -26.83 -21.64
C HIS A 484 3.34 -26.33 -20.85
N THR A 485 2.87 -27.16 -19.94
CA THR A 485 1.73 -26.86 -19.06
C THR A 485 2.10 -27.29 -17.66
N CYS A 486 1.68 -26.48 -16.68
CA CYS A 486 1.78 -26.78 -15.28
C CYS A 486 0.41 -26.70 -14.61
N ALA A 487 0.26 -27.43 -13.52
CA ALA A 487 -0.93 -27.47 -12.69
C ALA A 487 -0.53 -27.38 -11.21
N LEU A 488 -1.36 -26.70 -10.43
CA LEU A 488 -1.26 -26.65 -8.97
C LEU A 488 -2.37 -27.53 -8.39
N ASP A 489 -2.00 -28.46 -7.51
CA ASP A 489 -2.98 -29.22 -6.73
C ASP A 489 -3.36 -28.52 -5.41
N ILE A 490 -4.45 -28.98 -4.80
CA ILE A 490 -5.00 -28.47 -3.54
C ILE A 490 -4.00 -28.58 -2.37
N ASP A 491 -3.01 -29.48 -2.47
CA ASP A 491 -1.96 -29.64 -1.47
C ASP A 491 -0.77 -28.68 -1.73
N GLY A 492 -0.86 -27.79 -2.72
CA GLY A 492 0.17 -26.85 -3.10
C GLY A 492 1.38 -27.48 -3.83
N ASN A 493 1.23 -28.67 -4.41
CA ASN A 493 2.27 -29.26 -5.27
C ASN A 493 2.11 -28.79 -6.73
N VAL A 494 3.24 -28.54 -7.37
CA VAL A 494 3.29 -28.16 -8.79
C VAL A 494 3.60 -29.38 -9.65
N TRP A 495 2.79 -29.59 -10.69
CA TRP A 495 2.95 -30.64 -11.69
C TRP A 495 3.18 -30.01 -13.04
N CYS A 496 4.24 -30.37 -13.77
CA CYS A 496 4.53 -29.84 -15.10
C CYS A 496 4.75 -30.96 -16.14
N TRP A 497 4.33 -30.70 -17.38
CA TRP A 497 4.55 -31.58 -18.53
C TRP A 497 4.68 -30.78 -19.83
N GLY A 498 5.19 -31.42 -20.87
CA GLY A 498 5.45 -30.85 -22.19
C GLY A 498 6.94 -30.75 -22.51
N GLU A 499 7.30 -29.68 -23.23
CA GLU A 499 8.68 -29.36 -23.58
C GLU A 499 9.51 -29.09 -22.32
N ASN A 500 10.76 -29.57 -22.30
CA ASN A 500 11.69 -29.41 -21.19
C ASN A 500 13.13 -29.11 -21.67
N THR A 501 13.30 -28.62 -22.90
CA THR A 501 14.63 -28.41 -23.50
C THR A 501 15.48 -27.38 -22.75
N ALA A 502 14.85 -26.44 -22.04
CA ALA A 502 15.47 -25.46 -21.18
C ALA A 502 15.40 -25.83 -19.69
N GLY A 503 14.71 -26.90 -19.33
CA GLY A 503 14.47 -27.29 -17.94
C GLY A 503 13.19 -26.73 -17.32
N GLN A 504 12.27 -26.20 -18.13
CA GLN A 504 11.01 -25.55 -17.71
C GLN A 504 10.02 -26.44 -16.94
N LEU A 505 10.27 -27.75 -16.86
CA LEU A 505 9.48 -28.66 -16.03
C LEU A 505 10.01 -28.77 -14.59
N GLY A 506 11.20 -28.26 -14.28
CA GLY A 506 11.71 -28.17 -12.90
C GLY A 506 12.08 -29.53 -12.26
N THR A 507 12.30 -30.56 -13.08
CA THR A 507 12.57 -31.94 -12.64
C THR A 507 14.05 -32.26 -12.44
N GLY A 508 14.94 -31.28 -12.57
CA GLY A 508 16.40 -31.46 -12.59
C GLY A 508 16.90 -32.13 -13.88
N THR A 509 16.08 -32.18 -14.92
CA THR A 509 16.40 -32.78 -16.23
C THR A 509 16.02 -31.81 -17.36
N THR A 510 16.45 -32.11 -18.58
CA THR A 510 16.07 -31.38 -19.80
C THR A 510 15.33 -32.28 -20.80
N GLU A 511 14.67 -33.31 -20.30
CA GLU A 511 13.95 -34.31 -21.10
C GLU A 511 12.46 -33.98 -21.07
N ASN A 512 11.84 -33.89 -22.26
CA ASN A 512 10.41 -33.64 -22.39
C ASN A 512 9.61 -34.73 -21.67
N SER A 513 8.44 -34.36 -21.13
CA SER A 513 7.53 -35.31 -20.50
C SER A 513 6.14 -35.18 -21.11
N SER A 514 5.58 -36.27 -21.62
CA SER A 514 4.19 -36.29 -22.10
C SER A 514 3.19 -36.60 -21.00
N LEU A 515 3.66 -36.83 -19.77
CA LEU A 515 2.84 -37.08 -18.60
C LEU A 515 3.15 -36.04 -17.52
N PRO A 516 2.16 -35.66 -16.70
CA PRO A 516 2.37 -34.78 -15.56
C PRO A 516 3.49 -35.30 -14.65
N THR A 517 4.46 -34.43 -14.39
CA THR A 517 5.63 -34.73 -13.57
C THR A 517 5.67 -33.75 -12.42
N ILE A 518 5.79 -34.27 -11.20
CA ILE A 518 5.89 -33.41 -10.03
C ILE A 518 7.20 -32.61 -10.05
N VAL A 519 7.11 -31.31 -9.78
CA VAL A 519 8.28 -30.43 -9.59
C VAL A 519 8.90 -30.77 -8.24
N THR A 520 10.21 -31.02 -8.22
CA THR A 520 10.93 -31.36 -7.00
C THR A 520 11.95 -30.28 -6.66
N GLY A 521 12.14 -29.99 -5.38
CA GLY A 521 13.16 -29.04 -4.91
C GLY A 521 12.64 -27.66 -4.52
N LEU A 522 11.32 -27.45 -4.51
CA LEU A 522 10.72 -26.29 -3.84
C LEU A 522 10.86 -26.45 -2.31
N PRO A 523 11.24 -25.39 -1.57
CA PRO A 523 11.41 -25.45 -0.11
C PRO A 523 10.08 -25.45 0.65
N ASP A 524 8.99 -25.00 0.01
CA ASP A 524 7.66 -24.88 0.60
C ASP A 524 6.56 -25.12 -0.46
N LYS A 525 5.29 -25.14 -0.05
CA LYS A 525 4.13 -25.30 -0.93
C LYS A 525 3.88 -24.06 -1.78
N ALA A 526 3.44 -24.28 -3.01
CA ALA A 526 3.08 -23.22 -3.93
C ALA A 526 1.63 -22.77 -3.71
N GLN A 527 1.42 -21.46 -3.80
CA GLN A 527 0.09 -20.85 -3.88
C GLN A 527 -0.26 -20.44 -5.32
N LEU A 528 0.75 -20.06 -6.13
CA LEU A 528 0.56 -19.68 -7.53
C LEU A 528 1.64 -20.32 -8.41
N VAL A 529 1.30 -20.56 -9.67
CA VAL A 529 2.23 -21.01 -10.70
C VAL A 529 1.99 -20.23 -11.99
N THR A 530 3.07 -19.76 -12.63
CA THR A 530 3.02 -19.05 -13.91
C THR A 530 4.10 -19.58 -14.86
N GLY A 531 3.79 -19.68 -16.15
CA GLY A 531 4.65 -20.24 -17.18
C GLY A 531 4.90 -19.19 -18.26
N GLY A 532 6.17 -18.83 -18.47
CA GLY A 532 6.60 -18.05 -19.63
C GLY A 532 6.84 -18.94 -20.84
N ASP A 533 7.50 -18.44 -21.89
CA ASP A 533 7.69 -19.24 -23.12
C ASP A 533 8.41 -20.58 -22.84
N ASN A 534 9.57 -20.49 -22.15
CA ASN A 534 10.44 -21.63 -21.84
C ASN A 534 10.92 -21.65 -20.39
N PHE A 535 10.17 -21.03 -19.47
CA PHE A 535 10.47 -21.04 -18.05
C PHE A 535 9.17 -21.06 -17.23
N THR A 536 9.29 -21.34 -15.94
CA THR A 536 8.16 -21.43 -15.01
C THR A 536 8.58 -20.85 -13.66
N CYS A 537 7.64 -20.19 -12.98
CA CYS A 537 7.82 -19.69 -11.63
C CYS A 537 6.65 -20.09 -10.74
N ALA A 538 6.94 -20.27 -9.46
CA ALA A 538 5.96 -20.47 -8.41
C ALA A 538 6.15 -19.45 -7.29
N LEU A 539 5.04 -18.90 -6.80
CA LEU A 539 4.99 -18.16 -5.55
C LEU A 539 4.66 -19.17 -4.46
N LEU A 540 5.49 -19.22 -3.43
CA LEU A 540 5.31 -20.12 -2.31
C LEU A 540 4.53 -19.46 -1.18
N MET A 541 3.95 -20.26 -0.28
CA MET A 541 3.17 -19.78 0.88
C MET A 541 3.97 -18.84 1.79
N ASN A 542 5.29 -18.93 1.78
CA ASN A 542 6.19 -18.03 2.51
C ASN A 542 6.51 -16.71 1.76
N GLN A 543 5.74 -16.37 0.72
CA GLN A 543 5.93 -15.21 -0.17
C GLN A 543 7.26 -15.18 -0.95
N GLU A 544 8.01 -16.29 -1.01
CA GLU A 544 9.18 -16.40 -1.88
C GLU A 544 8.79 -16.84 -3.30
N VAL A 545 9.43 -16.24 -4.31
CA VAL A 545 9.32 -16.69 -5.70
C VAL A 545 10.47 -17.62 -6.06
N TRP A 546 10.13 -18.77 -6.63
CA TRP A 546 11.08 -19.75 -7.13
C TRP A 546 10.83 -20.01 -8.61
N CYS A 547 11.87 -19.92 -9.43
CA CYS A 547 11.79 -20.02 -10.88
C CYS A 547 12.72 -21.10 -11.43
N TRP A 548 12.41 -21.65 -12.61
CA TRP A 548 13.23 -22.62 -13.33
C TRP A 548 12.97 -22.57 -14.85
N GLY A 549 13.90 -23.09 -15.64
CA GLY A 549 13.85 -23.13 -17.10
C GLY A 549 14.89 -22.21 -17.75
N GLU A 550 14.50 -21.61 -18.87
CA GLU A 550 15.31 -20.67 -19.64
C GLU A 550 15.75 -19.49 -18.78
N ASN A 551 17.03 -19.14 -18.88
CA ASN A 551 17.62 -18.01 -18.15
C ASN A 551 18.71 -17.32 -18.98
N THR A 552 18.66 -17.38 -20.32
CA THR A 552 19.73 -16.78 -21.15
C THR A 552 19.70 -15.26 -21.15
N LEU A 553 18.58 -14.66 -20.75
CA LEU A 553 18.37 -13.23 -20.59
C LEU A 553 18.18 -12.82 -19.12
N GLY A 554 18.25 -13.75 -18.17
CA GLY A 554 18.05 -13.45 -16.75
C GLY A 554 16.58 -13.52 -16.31
N GLU A 555 15.76 -14.28 -17.03
CA GLU A 555 14.32 -14.49 -16.85
C GLU A 555 13.96 -14.93 -15.43
N LEU A 556 14.84 -15.71 -14.78
CA LEU A 556 14.59 -16.27 -13.45
C LEU A 556 14.92 -15.28 -12.31
N ASN A 557 15.62 -14.19 -12.63
CA ASN A 557 16.12 -13.20 -11.67
C ASN A 557 16.87 -13.85 -10.49
N ASP A 558 17.68 -14.88 -10.77
CA ASP A 558 18.50 -15.62 -9.78
C ASP A 558 19.94 -15.07 -9.68
N GLY A 559 20.24 -13.98 -10.38
CA GLY A 559 21.57 -13.37 -10.47
C GLY A 559 22.50 -14.07 -11.46
N THR A 560 22.00 -15.04 -12.22
CA THR A 560 22.76 -15.77 -13.25
C THR A 560 22.14 -15.60 -14.64
N PHE A 561 22.82 -16.15 -15.66
CA PHE A 561 22.35 -16.20 -17.05
C PHE A 561 22.40 -17.64 -17.59
N THR A 562 22.16 -18.60 -16.71
CA THR A 562 22.28 -20.03 -17.02
C THR A 562 20.96 -20.73 -16.72
N ASN A 563 20.45 -21.47 -17.71
CA ASN A 563 19.20 -22.21 -17.57
C ASN A 563 19.24 -23.12 -16.34
N GLN A 564 18.16 -23.14 -15.59
CA GLN A 564 18.03 -23.91 -14.35
C GLN A 564 17.02 -25.02 -14.56
N SER A 565 17.49 -26.28 -14.59
CA SER A 565 16.58 -27.43 -14.73
C SER A 565 15.85 -27.80 -13.45
N ALA A 566 16.20 -27.16 -12.33
CA ALA A 566 15.55 -27.32 -11.03
C ALA A 566 15.19 -25.93 -10.47
N PRO A 567 14.20 -25.83 -9.57
CA PRO A 567 13.82 -24.56 -8.94
C PRO A 567 15.01 -23.84 -8.30
N VAL A 568 15.13 -22.54 -8.58
CA VAL A 568 16.08 -21.62 -7.93
C VAL A 568 15.31 -20.44 -7.35
N LYS A 569 15.76 -19.95 -6.19
CA LYS A 569 15.18 -18.76 -5.57
C LYS A 569 15.41 -17.54 -6.46
N SER A 570 14.32 -16.86 -6.78
CA SER A 570 14.37 -15.56 -7.43
C SER A 570 14.73 -14.48 -6.39
N MET A 571 15.41 -13.41 -6.80
CA MET A 571 15.77 -12.29 -5.93
C MET A 571 14.61 -11.29 -5.74
N LEU A 572 13.37 -11.71 -5.98
CA LEU A 572 12.16 -10.94 -5.70
C LEU A 572 11.92 -10.87 -4.19
N SER A 573 11.60 -9.68 -3.68
CA SER A 573 11.52 -9.42 -2.23
C SER A 573 10.25 -8.68 -1.78
N ASN A 574 9.33 -8.38 -2.70
CA ASN A 574 8.09 -7.68 -2.40
C ASN A 574 6.96 -8.67 -2.09
N LEU A 575 5.93 -8.20 -1.40
CA LEU A 575 4.70 -8.94 -1.18
C LEU A 575 3.94 -9.03 -2.52
N ILE A 576 3.80 -10.25 -3.04
CA ILE A 576 3.26 -10.50 -4.38
C ILE A 576 1.87 -11.11 -4.25
N TYR A 577 0.92 -10.55 -5.00
CA TYR A 577 -0.47 -11.00 -5.02
C TYR A 577 -0.90 -11.56 -6.38
N GLN A 578 -0.21 -11.18 -7.47
CA GLN A 578 -0.45 -11.71 -8.81
C GLN A 578 0.87 -11.95 -9.53
N MET A 579 0.92 -12.99 -10.36
CA MET A 579 2.05 -13.23 -11.26
C MET A 579 1.57 -13.60 -12.66
N SER A 580 2.20 -13.03 -13.68
CA SER A 580 2.00 -13.40 -15.07
C SER A 580 3.35 -13.47 -15.78
N ALA A 581 3.63 -14.55 -16.50
CA ALA A 581 4.87 -14.71 -17.23
C ALA A 581 4.62 -14.57 -18.73
N GLY A 582 5.43 -13.72 -19.37
CA GLY A 582 5.43 -13.48 -20.79
C GLY A 582 6.55 -14.27 -21.47
N GLN A 583 6.98 -13.79 -22.63
CA GLN A 583 8.00 -14.49 -23.41
C GLN A 583 9.34 -14.62 -22.66
N ASN A 584 9.88 -13.51 -22.16
CA ASN A 584 11.15 -13.47 -21.42
C ASN A 584 11.03 -12.70 -20.10
N SER A 585 9.79 -12.51 -19.62
CA SER A 585 9.52 -11.62 -18.50
C SER A 585 8.52 -12.17 -17.52
N ILE A 586 8.64 -11.71 -16.28
CA ILE A 586 7.63 -11.92 -15.24
C ILE A 586 7.08 -10.55 -14.91
N LEU A 587 5.75 -10.44 -14.92
CA LEU A 587 5.00 -9.37 -14.31
C LEU A 587 4.52 -9.84 -12.95
N VAL A 588 4.72 -9.01 -11.92
CA VAL A 588 4.10 -9.23 -10.62
C VAL A 588 3.27 -8.01 -10.23
N GLY A 589 2.15 -8.27 -9.57
CA GLY A 589 1.33 -7.24 -8.94
C GLY A 589 1.64 -7.16 -7.45
N SER A 590 1.90 -5.94 -6.99
CA SER A 590 2.00 -5.53 -5.58
C SER A 590 1.02 -4.38 -5.32
N LEU A 591 0.70 -4.09 -4.06
CA LEU A 591 -0.17 -2.96 -3.71
C LEU A 591 0.35 -1.66 -4.37
N GLY A 592 -0.45 -1.07 -5.27
CA GLY A 592 -0.19 0.21 -5.94
C GLY A 592 0.68 0.20 -7.22
N TYR A 593 1.29 -0.92 -7.65
CA TYR A 593 2.06 -0.96 -8.92
C TYR A 593 2.33 -2.37 -9.45
N ALA A 594 2.62 -2.46 -10.76
CA ALA A 594 3.19 -3.66 -11.39
C ALA A 594 4.71 -3.55 -11.53
N GLU A 595 5.42 -4.64 -11.26
CA GLU A 595 6.84 -4.77 -11.60
C GLU A 595 7.01 -5.72 -12.77
N SER A 596 7.96 -5.41 -13.65
CA SER A 596 8.35 -6.27 -14.76
C SER A 596 9.84 -6.55 -14.72
N TRP A 597 10.21 -7.80 -14.97
CA TRP A 597 11.60 -8.19 -15.16
C TRP A 597 11.79 -8.72 -16.54
N ALA A 598 12.77 -8.17 -17.26
CA ALA A 598 13.30 -8.78 -18.46
C ALA A 598 14.78 -8.44 -18.61
N ASN A 599 15.54 -9.29 -19.29
CA ASN A 599 16.92 -8.96 -19.69
C ASN A 599 17.84 -8.54 -18.52
N ALA A 600 17.65 -9.11 -17.31
CA ALA A 600 18.33 -8.77 -16.07
C ALA A 600 18.20 -7.28 -15.62
N LYS A 601 17.12 -6.60 -16.04
CA LYS A 601 16.72 -5.29 -15.50
C LYS A 601 15.34 -5.42 -14.85
N ALA A 602 15.34 -5.28 -13.53
CA ALA A 602 14.13 -4.92 -12.81
C ALA A 602 13.70 -3.52 -13.26
N THR A 603 12.54 -3.40 -13.89
CA THR A 603 11.96 -2.10 -14.21
C THR A 603 10.60 -2.03 -13.53
N GLN A 604 10.53 -1.19 -12.49
CA GLN A 604 9.27 -0.83 -11.87
C GLN A 604 8.41 -0.11 -12.91
N ILE A 605 7.17 -0.56 -13.10
CA ILE A 605 6.23 0.06 -14.02
C ILE A 605 5.30 0.96 -13.21
N THR A 606 5.75 2.20 -13.02
CA THR A 606 5.01 3.26 -12.34
C THR A 606 3.87 3.78 -13.21
N GLY A 607 2.76 4.24 -12.60
CA GLY A 607 1.61 4.80 -13.32
C GLY A 607 0.59 3.77 -13.82
N THR A 608 0.77 2.50 -13.43
CA THR A 608 -0.26 1.48 -13.57
C THR A 608 -1.44 1.78 -12.63
N GLY A 609 -1.20 2.23 -11.41
CA GLY A 609 -2.24 2.31 -10.37
C GLY A 609 -2.44 0.93 -9.74
N THR A 610 -3.41 0.79 -8.84
CA THR A 610 -3.73 -0.51 -8.22
C THR A 610 -4.22 -1.48 -9.29
N THR A 611 -3.48 -2.58 -9.51
CA THR A 611 -3.76 -3.50 -10.61
C THR A 611 -4.78 -4.57 -10.21
N ILE A 612 -5.94 -4.55 -10.86
CA ILE A 612 -7.01 -5.56 -10.74
C ILE A 612 -6.60 -6.87 -11.42
N SER A 613 -5.94 -6.77 -12.58
CA SER A 613 -5.51 -7.93 -13.38
C SER A 613 -4.27 -7.60 -14.19
N ILE A 614 -3.30 -8.50 -14.25
CA ILE A 614 -2.11 -8.36 -15.09
C ILE A 614 -2.01 -9.49 -16.14
N SER A 615 -1.49 -9.16 -17.31
CA SER A 615 -1.18 -10.15 -18.36
C SER A 615 0.10 -9.76 -19.09
N ALA A 616 1.09 -10.66 -19.04
CA ALA A 616 2.35 -10.49 -19.74
C ALA A 616 2.23 -10.90 -21.21
N ASN A 617 2.90 -10.15 -22.09
CA ASN A 617 2.82 -10.35 -23.53
C ASN A 617 3.68 -11.55 -23.98
N LYS A 618 3.22 -12.29 -25.00
CA LYS A 618 3.90 -13.48 -25.55
C LYS A 618 4.90 -13.19 -26.67
N TRP A 619 5.23 -11.93 -26.94
CA TRP A 619 6.17 -11.51 -27.99
C TRP A 619 7.25 -10.53 -27.51
N SER A 620 7.06 -9.94 -26.35
CA SER A 620 7.94 -8.88 -25.86
C SER A 620 7.87 -8.81 -24.35
N ASP A 621 8.79 -8.04 -23.76
CA ASP A 621 8.84 -7.75 -22.33
C ASP A 621 7.64 -6.89 -21.85
N GLY A 622 6.74 -6.51 -22.75
CA GLY A 622 5.54 -5.73 -22.47
C GLY A 622 4.41 -6.52 -21.82
N GLY A 623 3.31 -5.83 -21.55
CA GLY A 623 2.14 -6.40 -20.91
C GLY A 623 0.97 -5.45 -20.87
N CYS A 624 -0.12 -5.90 -20.28
CA CYS A 624 -1.26 -5.08 -19.97
C CYS A 624 -1.65 -5.30 -18.50
N ALA A 625 -2.14 -4.24 -17.89
CA ALA A 625 -2.80 -4.28 -16.60
C ALA A 625 -4.20 -3.64 -16.72
N VAL A 626 -5.16 -4.21 -16.02
CA VAL A 626 -6.39 -3.52 -15.66
C VAL A 626 -6.10 -2.78 -14.37
N SER A 627 -6.35 -1.48 -14.36
CA SER A 627 -6.18 -0.60 -13.21
C SER A 627 -7.36 0.33 -13.09
N GLU A 628 -7.63 0.86 -11.92
CA GLU A 628 -8.75 1.78 -11.74
C GLU A 628 -8.55 3.10 -12.48
N SER A 629 -9.67 3.67 -12.96
CA SER A 629 -9.71 5.00 -13.57
C SER A 629 -9.71 6.07 -12.49
N THR A 630 -8.86 7.09 -12.64
CA THR A 630 -8.89 8.30 -11.80
C THR A 630 -10.11 9.21 -12.11
N ASP A 631 -10.76 9.02 -13.25
CA ASP A 631 -11.77 9.96 -13.78
C ASP A 631 -13.21 9.45 -13.59
N THR A 632 -13.40 8.16 -13.34
CA THR A 632 -14.72 7.54 -13.14
C THR A 632 -14.64 6.36 -12.15
N PHE A 633 -15.19 6.57 -10.96
CA PHE A 633 -15.33 5.58 -9.89
C PHE A 633 -15.86 4.23 -10.39
N GLY A 634 -15.17 3.13 -10.06
CA GLY A 634 -15.63 1.75 -10.28
C GLY A 634 -15.46 1.18 -11.71
N VAL A 635 -14.60 1.77 -12.52
CA VAL A 635 -14.40 1.35 -13.92
C VAL A 635 -12.93 0.98 -14.15
N GLY A 636 -12.64 -0.32 -14.32
CA GLY A 636 -11.31 -0.77 -14.70
C GLY A 636 -10.92 -0.27 -16.10
N VAL A 637 -9.76 0.36 -16.21
CA VAL A 637 -9.13 0.84 -17.43
C VAL A 637 -7.96 -0.06 -17.78
N VAL A 638 -7.92 -0.51 -19.03
CA VAL A 638 -6.75 -1.27 -19.51
C VAL A 638 -5.63 -0.30 -19.89
N LYS A 639 -4.48 -0.47 -19.24
CA LYS A 639 -3.21 0.15 -19.60
C LYS A 639 -2.26 -0.92 -20.14
N CYS A 640 -1.69 -0.69 -21.32
CA CYS A 640 -0.72 -1.60 -21.93
C CYS A 640 0.60 -0.88 -22.22
N TRP A 641 1.70 -1.62 -22.13
CA TRP A 641 3.04 -1.15 -22.44
C TRP A 641 3.78 -2.16 -23.31
N GLY A 642 4.72 -1.67 -24.11
CA GLY A 642 5.59 -2.49 -24.93
C GLY A 642 7.03 -2.41 -24.42
N SER A 643 7.98 -2.41 -25.36
CA SER A 643 9.41 -2.24 -25.07
C SER A 643 9.79 -0.87 -24.49
N ASP A 644 8.89 0.11 -24.55
CA ASP A 644 9.07 1.43 -23.94
C ASP A 644 8.84 1.43 -22.43
N MET A 645 8.20 0.38 -21.88
CA MET A 645 7.92 0.20 -20.45
C MET A 645 7.08 1.32 -19.83
N VAL A 646 6.32 2.04 -20.67
CA VAL A 646 5.43 3.13 -20.24
C VAL A 646 3.98 2.66 -20.43
N PRO A 647 3.16 2.62 -19.37
CA PRO A 647 1.74 2.31 -19.49
C PRO A 647 0.99 3.34 -20.34
N HIS A 648 0.29 2.88 -21.37
CA HIS A 648 -0.62 3.70 -22.18
C HIS A 648 -2.05 3.17 -22.04
N GLU A 649 -2.99 4.06 -21.74
CA GLU A 649 -4.40 3.72 -21.68
C GLU A 649 -4.97 3.34 -23.05
N ILE A 650 -5.74 2.26 -23.07
CA ILE A 650 -6.43 1.80 -24.28
C ILE A 650 -7.73 2.59 -24.45
N SER A 651 -7.79 3.41 -25.49
CA SER A 651 -8.96 4.27 -25.76
C SER A 651 -10.24 3.45 -25.93
N ASN A 652 -11.29 3.84 -25.20
CA ASN A 652 -12.61 3.19 -25.11
C ASN A 652 -12.66 1.86 -24.35
N SER A 653 -11.58 1.46 -23.65
CA SER A 653 -11.67 0.50 -22.54
C SER A 653 -12.23 1.27 -21.34
N GLN A 654 -13.50 1.08 -21.03
CA GLN A 654 -14.17 1.66 -19.87
C GLN A 654 -15.02 0.54 -19.29
N SER A 655 -14.48 -0.18 -18.30
CA SER A 655 -15.12 -1.20 -17.43
C SER A 655 -14.55 -2.60 -17.63
N ALA A 656 -13.23 -2.78 -17.60
CA ALA A 656 -12.60 -4.10 -17.66
C ALA A 656 -12.46 -4.74 -16.26
N LEU A 657 -12.66 -6.06 -16.16
CA LEU A 657 -12.39 -6.87 -14.97
C LEU A 657 -11.08 -7.65 -15.10
N MET A 658 -10.77 -8.12 -16.31
CA MET A 658 -9.53 -8.85 -16.57
C MET A 658 -9.04 -8.59 -17.98
N VAL A 659 -7.73 -8.74 -18.18
CA VAL A 659 -7.08 -8.64 -19.48
C VAL A 659 -6.28 -9.90 -19.77
N SER A 660 -6.23 -10.30 -21.05
CA SER A 660 -5.32 -11.34 -21.52
C SER A 660 -4.68 -10.96 -22.85
N THR A 661 -3.37 -11.20 -22.94
CA THR A 661 -2.52 -10.78 -24.06
C THR A 661 -1.93 -11.98 -24.80
N GLY A 662 -2.12 -12.02 -26.11
CA GLY A 662 -1.47 -12.97 -27.00
C GLY A 662 -0.17 -12.42 -27.59
N LEU A 663 0.16 -12.84 -28.82
CA LEU A 663 1.35 -12.40 -29.53
C LEU A 663 1.28 -10.92 -29.93
N ALA A 664 0.14 -10.54 -30.52
CA ALA A 664 -0.09 -9.21 -31.09
C ALA A 664 -1.56 -8.78 -30.97
N HIS A 665 -2.33 -9.48 -30.14
CA HIS A 665 -3.71 -9.16 -29.82
C HIS A 665 -3.91 -9.22 -28.30
N SER A 666 -4.98 -8.58 -27.86
CA SER A 666 -5.34 -8.51 -26.45
C SER A 666 -6.86 -8.51 -26.35
N CYS A 667 -7.37 -9.08 -25.28
CA CYS A 667 -8.79 -9.14 -25.01
C CYS A 667 -9.05 -8.83 -23.54
N GLU A 668 -10.20 -8.26 -23.25
CA GLU A 668 -10.69 -7.96 -21.91
C GLU A 668 -12.06 -8.59 -21.69
N ILE A 669 -12.36 -8.96 -20.44
CA ILE A 669 -13.75 -9.15 -20.00
C ILE A 669 -14.19 -7.83 -19.37
N ASN A 670 -15.36 -7.35 -19.78
CA ASN A 670 -15.97 -6.17 -19.21
C ASN A 670 -16.80 -6.52 -17.96
N VAL A 671 -17.10 -5.53 -17.11
CA VAL A 671 -17.91 -5.69 -15.89
C VAL A 671 -19.29 -6.32 -16.15
N ASP A 672 -19.86 -6.10 -17.33
CA ASP A 672 -21.13 -6.73 -17.75
C ASP A 672 -20.98 -8.18 -18.25
N GLY A 673 -19.77 -8.75 -18.18
CA GLY A 673 -19.40 -10.07 -18.66
C GLY A 673 -19.33 -10.18 -20.19
N SER A 674 -19.36 -9.08 -20.93
CA SER A 674 -19.06 -9.08 -22.36
C SER A 674 -17.55 -9.14 -22.61
N VAL A 675 -17.13 -9.50 -23.82
CA VAL A 675 -15.71 -9.58 -24.19
C VAL A 675 -15.40 -8.61 -25.31
N SER A 676 -14.32 -7.83 -25.15
CA SER A 676 -13.78 -6.96 -26.20
C SER A 676 -12.35 -7.37 -26.53
N CYS A 677 -11.95 -7.28 -27.80
CA CYS A 677 -10.60 -7.60 -28.25
C CYS A 677 -10.02 -6.51 -29.15
N TRP A 678 -8.70 -6.38 -29.19
CA TRP A 678 -7.99 -5.49 -30.12
C TRP A 678 -6.61 -6.07 -30.49
N GLY A 679 -5.98 -5.48 -31.50
CA GLY A 679 -4.69 -5.86 -32.07
C GLY A 679 -4.82 -6.52 -33.44
N ALA A 680 -3.90 -7.44 -33.73
CA ALA A 680 -3.87 -8.23 -34.96
C ALA A 680 -5.07 -9.16 -35.08
N ASN A 681 -5.55 -9.37 -36.30
CA ASN A 681 -6.76 -10.16 -36.58
C ASN A 681 -6.63 -11.00 -37.87
N ALA A 682 -5.42 -11.34 -38.31
CA ALA A 682 -5.21 -12.03 -39.58
C ALA A 682 -5.86 -13.42 -39.63
N GLU A 683 -5.89 -14.12 -38.49
CA GLU A 683 -6.50 -15.44 -38.32
C GLU A 683 -7.88 -15.39 -37.64
N GLY A 684 -8.38 -14.19 -37.35
CA GLY A 684 -9.66 -13.98 -36.68
C GLY A 684 -9.58 -13.88 -35.16
N GLU A 685 -8.41 -13.56 -34.61
CA GLU A 685 -8.07 -13.48 -33.19
C GLU A 685 -8.98 -12.54 -32.37
N LEU A 686 -9.66 -11.59 -33.03
CA LEU A 686 -10.58 -10.66 -32.38
C LEU A 686 -12.03 -11.16 -32.32
N GLY A 687 -12.36 -12.30 -32.94
CA GLY A 687 -13.68 -12.94 -32.78
C GLY A 687 -14.88 -12.12 -33.29
N ASN A 688 -14.64 -11.04 -34.04
CA ASN A 688 -15.62 -10.04 -34.44
C ASN A 688 -16.19 -10.27 -35.86
N ASN A 689 -16.16 -11.51 -36.37
CA ASN A 689 -16.54 -11.89 -37.74
C ASN A 689 -15.75 -11.16 -38.84
N SER A 690 -14.52 -10.76 -38.54
CA SER A 690 -13.62 -10.04 -39.44
C SER A 690 -12.23 -10.67 -39.42
N THR A 691 -11.39 -10.28 -40.37
CA THR A 691 -9.93 -10.54 -40.37
C THR A 691 -9.13 -9.24 -40.43
N ILE A 692 -9.74 -8.14 -39.99
CA ILE A 692 -9.18 -6.79 -40.05
C ILE A 692 -8.69 -6.44 -38.65
N ASP A 693 -7.42 -6.03 -38.56
CA ASP A 693 -6.79 -5.55 -37.33
C ASP A 693 -7.54 -4.36 -36.75
N SER A 694 -7.53 -4.21 -35.42
CA SER A 694 -8.15 -3.08 -34.73
C SER A 694 -7.21 -2.52 -33.67
N SER A 695 -6.94 -1.23 -33.67
CA SER A 695 -6.15 -0.59 -32.60
C SER A 695 -6.99 -0.17 -31.39
N THR A 696 -8.30 -0.40 -31.43
CA THR A 696 -9.25 -0.11 -30.34
C THR A 696 -10.09 -1.35 -30.04
N PRO A 697 -10.59 -1.51 -28.80
CA PRO A 697 -11.44 -2.64 -28.42
C PRO A 697 -12.65 -2.78 -29.36
N VAL A 698 -12.87 -3.99 -29.86
CA VAL A 698 -14.05 -4.38 -30.64
C VAL A 698 -14.78 -5.50 -29.91
N LEU A 699 -16.10 -5.37 -29.81
CA LEU A 699 -16.95 -6.33 -29.12
C LEU A 699 -16.93 -7.70 -29.83
N VAL A 700 -16.72 -8.76 -29.07
CA VAL A 700 -16.86 -10.14 -29.53
C VAL A 700 -18.33 -10.55 -29.45
N GLY A 701 -18.95 -10.76 -30.62
CA GLY A 701 -20.39 -11.01 -30.69
C GLY A 701 -20.78 -12.37 -30.11
N GLY A 702 -21.88 -12.39 -29.33
CA GLY A 702 -22.49 -13.63 -28.84
C GLY A 702 -21.95 -14.15 -27.50
N ILE A 703 -21.14 -13.35 -26.81
CA ILE A 703 -20.63 -13.65 -25.46
C ILE A 703 -21.22 -12.65 -24.46
N SER A 704 -21.72 -13.19 -23.34
CA SER A 704 -22.21 -12.46 -22.17
C SER A 704 -21.99 -13.35 -20.95
N GLN A 705 -21.69 -12.80 -19.77
CA GLN A 705 -21.34 -13.58 -18.57
C GLN A 705 -20.05 -14.41 -18.75
N ALA A 706 -19.03 -13.85 -19.40
CA ALA A 706 -17.70 -14.42 -19.41
C ALA A 706 -17.08 -14.32 -18.01
N THR A 707 -16.42 -15.39 -17.54
CA THR A 707 -15.84 -15.47 -16.19
C THR A 707 -14.32 -15.72 -16.20
N ASP A 708 -13.77 -16.26 -17.29
CA ASP A 708 -12.34 -16.45 -17.47
C ASP A 708 -12.00 -16.29 -18.96
N LEU A 709 -10.82 -15.74 -19.25
CA LEU A 709 -10.37 -15.34 -20.58
C LEU A 709 -8.87 -15.63 -20.73
N VAL A 710 -8.52 -16.27 -21.84
CA VAL A 710 -7.12 -16.47 -22.22
C VAL A 710 -6.88 -16.19 -23.69
N ALA A 711 -5.82 -15.44 -23.97
CA ALA A 711 -5.22 -15.32 -25.28
C ALA A 711 -3.99 -16.26 -25.37
N GLY A 712 -4.06 -17.23 -26.27
CA GLY A 712 -2.88 -17.96 -26.74
C GLY A 712 -2.07 -17.11 -27.72
N MET A 713 -1.13 -17.74 -28.46
CA MET A 713 -0.30 -16.97 -29.40
C MET A 713 -1.15 -16.26 -30.48
N LYS A 714 -2.09 -16.98 -31.11
CA LYS A 714 -2.97 -16.43 -32.16
C LYS A 714 -4.41 -16.92 -32.04
N HIS A 715 -4.81 -17.35 -30.86
CA HIS A 715 -6.18 -17.78 -30.59
C HIS A 715 -6.61 -17.23 -29.23
N THR A 716 -7.91 -17.19 -29.01
CA THR A 716 -8.49 -16.73 -27.77
C THR A 716 -9.59 -17.69 -27.36
N CYS A 717 -9.67 -17.97 -26.06
CA CYS A 717 -10.71 -18.79 -25.49
C CYS A 717 -11.29 -18.09 -24.26
N VAL A 718 -12.55 -18.39 -23.96
CA VAL A 718 -13.32 -17.83 -22.85
C VAL A 718 -14.16 -18.91 -22.20
N VAL A 719 -14.36 -18.81 -20.89
CA VAL A 719 -15.38 -19.56 -20.15
C VAL A 719 -16.60 -18.67 -19.99
N VAL A 720 -17.79 -19.19 -20.33
CA VAL A 720 -19.05 -18.45 -20.34
C VAL A 720 -20.10 -19.16 -19.50
N GLY A 721 -20.75 -18.40 -18.61
CA GLY A 721 -21.92 -18.82 -17.84
C GLY A 721 -21.64 -19.88 -16.77
N LEU A 722 -22.68 -20.24 -16.03
CA LEU A 722 -22.64 -21.17 -14.89
C LEU A 722 -22.36 -22.63 -15.27
N ASP A 723 -22.56 -23.00 -16.54
CA ASP A 723 -22.28 -24.34 -17.06
C ASP A 723 -20.79 -24.52 -17.45
N SER A 724 -19.93 -23.53 -17.18
CA SER A 724 -18.51 -23.49 -17.56
C SER A 724 -18.27 -23.82 -19.04
N ALA A 725 -19.13 -23.29 -19.92
CA ALA A 725 -19.03 -23.56 -21.35
C ALA A 725 -17.81 -22.83 -21.92
N VAL A 726 -16.95 -23.55 -22.66
CA VAL A 726 -15.77 -22.95 -23.29
C VAL A 726 -16.11 -22.56 -24.72
N MET A 727 -15.74 -21.33 -25.11
CA MET A 727 -15.76 -20.89 -26.49
C MET A 727 -14.37 -20.43 -26.93
N CYS A 728 -13.97 -20.74 -28.16
CA CYS A 728 -12.66 -20.36 -28.70
C CYS A 728 -12.76 -19.76 -30.12
N TRP A 729 -11.81 -18.92 -30.52
CA TRP A 729 -11.68 -18.37 -31.87
C TRP A 729 -10.22 -18.01 -32.22
N GLY A 730 -9.96 -17.64 -33.47
CA GLY A 730 -8.63 -17.34 -34.01
C GLY A 730 -7.99 -18.52 -34.75
N ASP A 731 -6.67 -18.65 -34.62
CA ASP A 731 -5.89 -19.70 -35.26
C ASP A 731 -6.32 -21.10 -34.79
N ASN A 732 -6.33 -22.05 -35.71
CA ASN A 732 -6.65 -23.45 -35.45
C ASN A 732 -5.77 -24.41 -36.25
N SER A 733 -4.61 -23.93 -36.72
CA SER A 733 -3.68 -24.72 -37.53
C SER A 733 -3.17 -25.99 -36.81
N LEU A 734 -3.20 -25.99 -35.48
CA LEU A 734 -2.77 -27.07 -34.59
C LEU A 734 -3.93 -27.68 -33.79
N GLY A 735 -5.17 -27.30 -34.08
CA GLY A 735 -6.35 -27.82 -33.39
C GLY A 735 -6.65 -27.14 -32.05
N GLN A 736 -6.02 -26.01 -31.74
CA GLN A 736 -6.14 -25.28 -30.47
C GLN A 736 -7.54 -24.73 -30.17
N LEU A 737 -8.45 -24.75 -31.16
CA LEU A 737 -9.86 -24.42 -30.93
C LEU A 737 -10.70 -25.65 -30.55
N GLY A 738 -10.18 -26.89 -30.52
CA GLY A 738 -10.92 -28.05 -29.97
C GLY A 738 -12.16 -28.52 -30.76
N GLY A 739 -12.45 -27.93 -31.92
CA GLY A 739 -13.66 -28.17 -32.72
C GLY A 739 -13.53 -29.24 -33.83
N PHE A 740 -12.54 -30.14 -33.79
CA PHE A 740 -12.29 -31.19 -34.80
C PHE A 740 -12.01 -30.69 -36.24
N THR A 741 -11.81 -29.38 -36.43
CA THR A 741 -11.39 -28.80 -37.71
C THR A 741 -9.98 -28.23 -37.58
N GLY A 742 -9.26 -28.07 -38.69
CA GLY A 742 -7.99 -27.32 -38.74
C GLY A 742 -8.15 -25.93 -39.34
N ALA A 743 -9.38 -25.41 -39.38
CA ALA A 743 -9.71 -24.12 -39.97
C ALA A 743 -9.81 -23.05 -38.87
N HIS A 744 -9.16 -21.91 -39.10
CA HIS A 744 -9.27 -20.72 -38.25
C HIS A 744 -10.73 -20.26 -38.14
N SER A 745 -11.08 -19.59 -37.05
CA SER A 745 -12.44 -19.08 -36.84
C SER A 745 -12.42 -17.60 -36.49
N THR A 746 -13.13 -16.78 -37.27
CA THR A 746 -13.30 -15.34 -37.00
C THR A 746 -14.42 -15.04 -36.01
N SER A 747 -15.05 -16.07 -35.43
CA SER A 747 -16.13 -15.95 -34.44
C SER A 747 -16.03 -17.05 -33.38
N PRO A 748 -16.52 -16.82 -32.16
CA PRO A 748 -16.49 -17.82 -31.11
C PRO A 748 -17.18 -19.13 -31.52
N VAL A 749 -16.46 -20.25 -31.35
CA VAL A 749 -17.01 -21.60 -31.51
C VAL A 749 -17.10 -22.29 -30.15
N SER A 750 -18.26 -22.89 -29.86
CA SER A 750 -18.47 -23.62 -28.60
C SER A 750 -17.74 -24.97 -28.62
N ILE A 751 -17.08 -25.28 -27.51
CA ILE A 751 -16.24 -26.47 -27.35
C ILE A 751 -16.99 -27.51 -26.53
N ILE A 752 -17.03 -28.74 -27.04
CA ILE A 752 -17.65 -29.86 -26.34
C ILE A 752 -16.59 -30.51 -25.47
N LEU A 753 -16.66 -30.26 -24.17
CA LEU A 753 -15.80 -30.90 -23.19
C LEU A 753 -16.29 -32.34 -22.94
N PRO A 754 -15.37 -33.29 -22.66
CA PRO A 754 -15.73 -34.66 -22.37
C PRO A 754 -16.58 -34.72 -21.09
N ALA A 755 -17.72 -35.41 -21.16
CA ALA A 755 -18.51 -35.74 -19.98
C ALA A 755 -17.79 -36.85 -19.20
N LYS A 756 -17.70 -36.68 -17.88
CA LYS A 756 -17.17 -37.72 -16.99
C LYS A 756 -18.26 -38.73 -16.62
#